data_AF-A0A8S0VQB0-F1
#
_entry.id   AF-A0A8S0VQB0-F1
#
_cell.length_a   1.000
_cell.length_b   1.000
_cell.length_c   1.000
_cell.angle_alpha   90.00
_cell.angle_beta   90.00
_cell.angle_gamma   90.00
#
_symmetry.space_group_name_H-M   'P 1'
#
loop_
_entity.id
_entity.type
_entity.pdbx_description
1 polymer ?
#
loop_
_entity_poly.entity_id
_entity_poly.type
_entity_poly.pdbx_seq_one_letter_code
_entity_poly.pdbx_strand_id
1 'polypeptide(L)'
;MNNTTILSDCFSAQTIPGHYKNNELNPDVGGFAVGLSNIVINIVLPILLRWAHDDVQTTVVMLLSQVYPIMIATAGSINSTNLSLFDAHFAVAVTASPISVYLVYSAFRDFLGHHNSLFENLRTGKTIIRYLSLALPFLWLGINLTISFSPRAFKNSPDYCRGMTFTRWFEFQAVSNFIGVLDVMGRRDIWNDLQGRGGLGAIALASMWVWAIYIVRHRYDILDELVYRKERQSKRSTLAKIWYRVWNIPAASWFVVTTSHPWMIFVIIMCLHWSWVLGIAKGMTSSQQYELSYGQIMSLFSTVPPILALCKLLNLRYRNLVDFMKTLPFQFCVGAKFLLMGSPNPWDFYEAHGELPRRLVAVWPLDQVWSIVVALWLGFTSLDAWWVYWYVRSGSMPNPRTKVNDPHRAWKPFSVAMYTYGYCICYVNIYIWTVFYDGNYSLTGKFGSWLSCLRETLSHRQRNLLRALKFMIIPLAFVMCCGGLFIPFAALPLAQQYQWSRFCERYPFEGEVILTGATNPGLKSTATFFYSGSSTFRERYFDYSIVPNETFSLQTLIFNPKTSPSPNRPQVVSVAYNTSEQSFEARCTVSQNASMTALCAFGTWTKKKYLSFRIQDAHNNSITYLRTVDEEWEFSDDAPSLVLKHQGFDNTNDLGGVVLQTAVTQRNYCYRLKTCLASPEADVATVVPLGVILLTQQTFAGYCTRPRIYAL
;
A
#
# COMPACT_ATOMS: atom_id res chain seq x y z
N MET A 1 -14.84 -14.40 -33.67
CA MET A 1 -14.40 -13.11 -33.09
C MET A 1 -14.81 -13.09 -31.63
N ASN A 2 -13.88 -13.38 -30.73
CA ASN A 2 -14.15 -13.43 -29.29
C ASN A 2 -14.08 -12.03 -28.70
N ASN A 3 -15.21 -11.52 -28.20
CA ASN A 3 -15.22 -10.42 -27.24
C ASN A 3 -14.68 -10.92 -25.90
N THR A 4 -13.38 -11.17 -25.82
CA THR A 4 -12.70 -11.05 -24.53
C THR A 4 -12.83 -9.59 -24.16
N THR A 5 -13.62 -9.28 -23.14
CA THR A 5 -13.63 -7.95 -22.51
C THR A 5 -12.19 -7.59 -22.19
N ILE A 6 -11.56 -6.78 -23.05
CA ILE A 6 -10.20 -6.28 -22.84
C ILE A 6 -10.28 -5.54 -21.51
N LEU A 7 -9.59 -6.09 -20.51
CA LEU A 7 -9.48 -5.42 -19.22
C LEU A 7 -8.78 -4.09 -19.49
N SER A 8 -9.41 -2.98 -19.12
CA SER A 8 -8.84 -1.66 -19.37
C SER A 8 -7.57 -1.49 -18.53
N ASP A 9 -6.42 -1.47 -19.20
CA ASP A 9 -5.10 -1.22 -18.61
C ASP A 9 -4.83 0.28 -18.40
N CYS A 10 -5.87 1.12 -18.48
CA CYS A 10 -5.79 2.59 -18.39
C CYS A 10 -4.99 3.05 -17.17
N PHE A 11 -5.19 2.41 -16.02
CA PHE A 11 -4.49 2.75 -14.79
C PHE A 11 -3.02 2.36 -14.77
N SER A 12 -2.70 1.19 -15.31
CA SER A 12 -1.32 0.77 -15.48
C SER A 12 -0.60 1.72 -16.44
N ALA A 13 -1.28 2.18 -17.49
CA ALA A 13 -0.77 3.18 -18.42
C ALA A 13 -0.59 4.58 -17.81
N GLN A 14 -1.29 4.91 -16.71
CA GLN A 14 -1.11 6.15 -15.96
C GLN A 14 0.05 6.11 -14.96
N THR A 15 0.45 4.92 -14.50
CA THR A 15 1.33 4.76 -13.31
C THR A 15 2.66 4.06 -13.58
N ILE A 16 2.78 3.36 -14.71
CA ILE A 16 3.98 2.60 -15.10
C ILE A 16 4.70 3.34 -16.25
N PRO A 17 5.88 3.93 -15.99
CA PRO A 17 6.68 4.54 -17.04
C PRO A 17 7.24 3.47 -18.00
N GLY A 18 7.45 3.81 -19.27
CA GLY A 18 8.29 3.01 -20.17
C GLY A 18 7.69 1.73 -20.79
N HIS A 19 6.43 1.39 -20.54
CA HIS A 19 5.83 0.13 -21.05
C HIS A 19 4.66 0.33 -22.03
N TYR A 20 3.96 1.46 -21.95
CA TYR A 20 2.73 1.70 -22.71
C TYR A 20 2.95 2.69 -23.87
N LYS A 21 4.13 2.66 -24.51
CA LYS A 21 4.61 3.73 -25.42
C LYS A 21 4.69 5.11 -24.72
N ASN A 22 4.98 5.08 -23.41
CA ASN A 22 5.21 6.25 -22.54
C ASN A 22 6.71 6.43 -22.24
N ASN A 23 7.59 5.93 -23.12
CA ASN A 23 9.03 5.84 -22.84
C ASN A 23 9.71 7.21 -22.96
N GLU A 24 9.12 8.07 -23.76
CA GLU A 24 9.49 9.47 -23.91
C GLU A 24 8.59 10.30 -22.99
N LEU A 25 8.95 10.35 -21.71
CA LEU A 25 8.40 11.33 -20.79
C LEU A 25 8.70 12.71 -21.37
N ASN A 26 7.68 13.55 -21.55
CA ASN A 26 7.92 14.89 -22.06
C ASN A 26 8.84 15.64 -21.06
N PRO A 27 10.07 16.02 -21.45
CA PRO A 27 11.04 16.57 -20.52
C PRO A 27 10.59 17.89 -19.90
N ASP A 28 9.71 18.65 -20.58
CA ASP A 28 9.17 19.92 -20.11
C ASP A 28 8.03 19.74 -19.08
N VAL A 29 7.43 18.56 -19.00
CA VAL A 29 6.32 18.25 -18.06
C VAL A 29 6.79 17.39 -16.90
N GLY A 30 7.57 16.35 -17.21
CA GLY A 30 7.99 15.33 -16.25
C GLY A 30 9.49 15.20 -16.03
N GLY A 31 10.30 15.98 -16.73
CA GLY A 31 11.75 15.81 -16.71
C GLY A 31 12.40 16.03 -15.35
N PHE A 32 13.60 15.48 -15.17
CA PHE A 32 14.36 15.52 -13.91
C PHE A 32 14.44 16.92 -13.27
N ALA A 33 14.74 17.95 -14.06
CA ALA A 33 14.86 19.32 -13.58
C ALA A 33 13.53 19.89 -13.06
N VAL A 34 12.41 19.55 -13.73
CA VAL A 34 11.05 19.97 -13.35
C VAL A 34 10.63 19.27 -12.06
N GLY A 35 10.89 17.97 -11.94
CA GLY A 35 10.58 17.24 -10.70
C GLY A 35 11.44 17.72 -9.52
N LEU A 36 12.74 17.93 -9.73
CA LEU A 36 13.64 18.49 -8.71
C LEU A 36 13.22 19.90 -8.29
N SER A 37 12.86 20.76 -9.24
CA SER A 37 12.43 22.11 -8.92
C SER A 37 11.14 22.14 -8.10
N ASN A 38 10.18 21.30 -8.47
CA ASN A 38 8.95 21.09 -7.70
C ASN A 38 9.24 20.60 -6.28
N ILE A 39 10.15 19.64 -6.11
CA ILE A 39 10.54 19.14 -4.78
C ILE A 39 11.14 20.26 -3.93
N VAL A 40 12.12 20.98 -4.47
CA VAL A 40 12.80 22.08 -3.76
C VAL A 40 11.79 23.17 -3.37
N ILE A 41 10.95 23.62 -4.31
CA ILE A 41 9.95 24.65 -4.06
C ILE A 41 8.96 24.20 -2.97
N ASN A 42 8.45 22.98 -3.04
CA ASN A 42 7.50 22.47 -2.04
C ASN A 42 8.15 22.14 -0.67
N ILE A 43 9.48 22.03 -0.58
CA ILE A 43 10.15 21.97 0.73
C ILE A 43 10.33 23.37 1.32
N VAL A 44 10.59 24.37 0.47
CA VAL A 44 10.90 25.75 0.89
C VAL A 44 9.64 26.54 1.23
N LEU A 45 8.58 26.42 0.44
CA LEU A 45 7.33 27.17 0.57
C LEU A 45 6.65 27.06 1.95
N PRO A 46 6.56 25.90 2.65
CA PRO A 46 5.93 25.82 3.97
C PRO A 46 6.68 26.65 5.00
N ILE A 47 8.01 26.72 4.88
CA ILE A 47 8.87 27.52 5.76
C ILE A 47 8.58 29.01 5.50
N LEU A 48 8.54 29.42 4.23
CA LEU A 48 8.21 30.80 3.88
C LEU A 48 6.80 31.19 4.34
N LEU A 49 5.78 30.35 4.09
CA LEU A 49 4.40 30.63 4.51
C LEU A 49 4.26 30.76 6.03
N ARG A 50 5.05 30.03 6.81
CA ARG A 50 4.98 30.05 8.27
C ARG A 50 5.68 31.25 8.89
N TRP A 51 6.85 31.63 8.37
CA TRP A 51 7.74 32.58 9.04
C TRP A 51 7.99 33.89 8.28
N ALA A 52 7.72 33.94 6.97
CA ALA A 52 7.90 35.13 6.14
C ALA A 52 6.60 35.97 6.08
N HIS A 53 6.18 36.53 7.23
CA HIS A 53 4.93 37.31 7.34
C HIS A 53 4.81 38.45 6.31
N ASP A 54 5.93 39.04 5.90
CA ASP A 54 5.94 40.16 4.95
C ASP A 54 5.94 39.72 3.47
N ASP A 55 6.36 38.48 3.18
CA ASP A 55 6.54 37.95 1.82
C ASP A 55 5.56 36.80 1.48
N VAL A 56 4.48 36.64 2.26
CA VAL A 56 3.44 35.60 2.05
C VAL A 56 2.80 35.71 0.67
N GLN A 57 2.50 36.94 0.23
CA GLN A 57 1.87 37.17 -1.07
C GLN A 57 2.76 36.67 -2.22
N THR A 58 4.04 37.04 -2.21
CA THR A 58 5.02 36.59 -3.21
C THR A 58 5.11 35.06 -3.24
N THR A 59 5.15 34.45 -2.06
CA THR A 59 5.20 32.99 -1.88
C THR A 59 3.97 32.30 -2.49
N VAL A 60 2.76 32.81 -2.25
CA VAL A 60 1.52 32.26 -2.82
C VAL A 60 1.43 32.47 -4.32
N VAL A 61 1.80 33.65 -4.82
CA VAL A 61 1.83 33.95 -6.27
C VAL A 61 2.82 33.04 -6.98
N MET A 62 3.99 32.78 -6.39
CA MET A 62 4.98 31.87 -6.95
C MET A 62 4.43 30.44 -7.06
N LEU A 63 3.78 29.92 -6.02
CA LEU A 63 3.13 28.61 -6.07
C LEU A 63 2.07 28.55 -7.18
N LEU A 64 1.18 29.55 -7.26
CA LEU A 64 0.16 29.61 -8.31
C LEU A 64 0.77 29.72 -9.70
N SER A 65 1.84 30.50 -9.86
CA SER A 65 2.57 30.67 -11.11
C SER A 65 3.32 29.42 -11.56
N GLN A 66 3.51 28.44 -10.68
CA GLN A 66 4.04 27.13 -11.04
C GLN A 66 2.90 26.18 -11.40
N VAL A 67 1.87 26.12 -10.56
CA VAL A 67 0.76 25.17 -10.71
C VAL A 67 -0.06 25.44 -11.98
N TYR A 68 -0.43 26.70 -12.22
CA TYR A 68 -1.31 27.05 -13.33
C TYR A 68 -0.69 26.81 -14.71
N PRO A 69 0.56 27.21 -14.98
CA PRO A 69 1.19 26.91 -16.27
C PRO A 69 1.29 25.41 -16.56
N ILE A 70 1.61 24.58 -15.55
CA ILE A 70 1.63 23.11 -15.74
C ILE A 70 0.23 22.61 -16.11
N MET A 71 -0.81 23.07 -15.39
CA MET A 71 -2.20 22.66 -15.67
C MET A 71 -2.69 23.16 -17.03
N ILE A 72 -2.36 24.40 -17.41
CA ILE A 72 -2.72 25.00 -18.71
C ILE A 72 -1.97 24.30 -19.84
N ALA A 73 -0.68 24.03 -19.69
CA ALA A 73 0.11 23.29 -20.67
C ALA A 73 -0.44 21.86 -20.85
N THR A 74 -0.80 21.20 -19.75
CA THR A 74 -1.45 19.88 -19.78
C THR A 74 -2.79 19.96 -20.50
N ALA A 75 -3.64 20.93 -20.17
CA ALA A 75 -4.95 21.11 -20.80
C ALA A 75 -4.85 21.47 -22.29
N GLY A 76 -3.92 22.34 -22.68
CA GLY A 76 -3.66 22.67 -24.08
C GLY A 76 -3.14 21.48 -24.88
N SER A 77 -2.34 20.62 -24.24
CA SER A 77 -1.78 19.40 -24.85
C SER A 77 -2.79 18.27 -25.02
N ILE A 78 -3.93 18.30 -24.32
CA ILE A 78 -5.03 17.34 -24.51
C ILE A 78 -5.59 17.43 -25.93
N ASN A 79 -5.67 18.65 -26.50
CA ASN A 79 -6.23 18.83 -27.84
C ASN A 79 -5.24 18.42 -28.95
N SER A 80 -3.93 18.44 -28.68
CA SER A 80 -2.89 18.08 -29.66
C SER A 80 -2.57 16.59 -29.69
N THR A 81 -3.12 15.79 -28.76
CA THR A 81 -2.86 14.33 -28.61
C THR A 81 -1.39 13.94 -28.42
N ASN A 82 -0.51 14.92 -28.19
CA ASN A 82 0.93 14.71 -28.08
C ASN A 82 1.35 14.22 -26.68
N LEU A 83 0.46 14.27 -25.69
CA LEU A 83 0.75 13.93 -24.31
C LEU A 83 0.38 12.46 -24.02
N SER A 84 1.21 11.75 -23.25
CA SER A 84 0.88 10.40 -22.78
C SER A 84 -0.05 10.45 -21.56
N LEU A 85 -0.72 9.32 -21.26
CA LEU A 85 -1.56 9.18 -20.05
C LEU A 85 -0.73 9.37 -18.76
N PHE A 86 0.52 8.93 -18.79
CA PHE A 86 1.46 9.05 -17.68
C PHE A 86 1.87 10.50 -17.45
N ASP A 87 2.21 11.25 -18.51
CA ASP A 87 2.56 12.68 -18.40
C ASP A 87 1.41 13.48 -17.77
N ALA A 88 0.17 13.21 -18.20
CA ALA A 88 -1.02 13.89 -17.68
C ALA A 88 -1.25 13.58 -16.20
N HIS A 89 -1.11 12.31 -15.82
CA HIS A 89 -1.25 11.89 -14.43
C HIS A 89 -0.13 12.48 -13.56
N PHE A 90 1.11 12.48 -14.05
CA PHE A 90 2.26 13.09 -13.40
C PHE A 90 2.07 14.60 -13.20
N ALA A 91 1.57 15.33 -14.20
CA ALA A 91 1.28 16.76 -14.08
C ALA A 91 0.25 17.05 -12.98
N VAL A 92 -0.80 16.23 -12.86
CA VAL A 92 -1.77 16.35 -11.76
C VAL A 92 -1.11 16.02 -10.42
N ALA A 93 -0.30 14.97 -10.33
CA ALA A 93 0.39 14.58 -9.10
C ALA A 93 1.37 15.65 -8.61
N VAL A 94 2.12 16.28 -9.51
CA VAL A 94 3.06 17.37 -9.21
C VAL A 94 2.32 18.62 -8.74
N THR A 95 1.20 18.96 -9.36
CA THR A 95 0.43 20.17 -9.01
C THR A 95 -0.40 20.01 -7.76
N ALA A 96 -0.86 18.80 -7.45
CA ALA A 96 -1.58 18.43 -6.23
C ALA A 96 -0.62 18.21 -5.03
N SER A 97 0.31 19.14 -4.82
CA SER A 97 1.23 19.10 -3.68
C SER A 97 0.52 19.39 -2.35
N PRO A 98 1.09 18.99 -1.20
CA PRO A 98 0.46 19.26 0.10
C PRO A 98 0.23 20.76 0.37
N ILE A 99 1.05 21.64 -0.21
CA ILE A 99 0.91 23.09 -0.07
C ILE A 99 -0.23 23.62 -0.95
N SER A 100 -0.36 23.13 -2.18
CA SER A 100 -1.51 23.43 -3.02
C SER A 100 -2.81 23.03 -2.34
N VAL A 101 -2.84 21.84 -1.71
CA VAL A 101 -4.00 21.39 -0.92
C VAL A 101 -4.25 22.30 0.29
N TYR A 102 -3.20 22.73 1.01
CA TYR A 102 -3.32 23.69 2.09
C TYR A 102 -3.87 25.05 1.63
N LEU A 103 -3.46 25.52 0.45
CA LEU A 103 -3.95 26.76 -0.15
C LEU A 103 -5.43 26.64 -0.54
N VAL A 104 -5.85 25.52 -1.14
CA VAL A 104 -7.26 25.20 -1.44
C VAL A 104 -8.09 25.21 -0.16
N TYR A 105 -7.65 24.47 0.87
CA TYR A 105 -8.32 24.41 2.16
C TYR A 105 -8.46 25.82 2.77
N SER A 106 -7.39 26.60 2.68
CA SER A 106 -7.36 27.97 3.18
C SER A 106 -8.37 28.87 2.45
N ALA A 107 -8.41 28.81 1.13
CA ALA A 107 -9.33 29.57 0.30
C ALA A 107 -10.79 29.17 0.55
N PHE A 108 -11.05 27.87 0.75
CA PHE A 108 -12.38 27.37 1.09
C PHE A 108 -12.85 27.88 2.45
N ARG A 109 -11.98 27.87 3.47
CA ARG A 109 -12.31 28.44 4.78
C ARG A 109 -12.63 29.93 4.71
N ASP A 110 -11.80 30.68 3.99
CA ASP A 110 -11.98 32.11 3.81
C ASP A 110 -13.27 32.43 3.01
N PHE A 111 -13.60 31.62 1.99
CA PHE A 111 -14.87 31.71 1.25
C PHE A 111 -16.10 31.47 2.15
N LEU A 112 -15.98 30.58 3.14
CA LEU A 112 -17.03 30.35 4.14
C LEU A 112 -17.09 31.41 5.25
N GLY A 113 -16.27 32.47 5.17
CA GLY A 113 -16.22 33.55 6.16
C GLY A 113 -15.58 33.13 7.48
N HIS A 114 -14.77 32.06 7.48
CA HIS A 114 -14.01 31.64 8.67
C HIS A 114 -12.64 32.33 8.71
N HIS A 115 -12.22 32.69 9.93
CA HIS A 115 -10.90 33.26 10.18
C HIS A 115 -9.80 32.33 9.63
N ASN A 116 -8.89 32.93 8.85
CA ASN A 116 -7.76 32.28 8.21
C ASN A 116 -6.53 33.19 8.20
N SER A 117 -5.48 32.79 8.92
CA SER A 117 -4.23 33.53 9.03
C SER A 117 -3.51 33.74 7.70
N LEU A 118 -3.65 32.81 6.74
CA LEU A 118 -3.02 32.95 5.43
C LEU A 118 -3.64 34.14 4.66
N PHE A 119 -4.98 34.18 4.59
CA PHE A 119 -5.70 35.21 3.84
C PHE A 119 -5.71 36.57 4.52
N GLU A 120 -5.48 36.62 5.83
CA GLU A 120 -5.26 37.88 6.54
C GLU A 120 -3.95 38.56 6.17
N ASN A 121 -2.88 37.77 6.07
CA ASN A 121 -1.54 38.26 5.73
C ASN A 121 -1.39 38.67 4.26
N LEU A 122 -2.32 38.28 3.38
CA LEU A 122 -2.34 38.76 2.00
C LEU A 122 -2.72 40.24 1.98
N ARG A 123 -1.90 41.14 1.41
CA ARG A 123 -2.23 42.58 1.36
C ARG A 123 -3.09 42.94 0.15
N THR A 124 -2.81 42.33 -1.00
CA THR A 124 -3.52 42.63 -2.26
C THR A 124 -3.94 41.34 -2.97
N GLY A 125 -4.93 41.42 -3.87
CA GLY A 125 -5.31 40.29 -4.73
C GLY A 125 -6.01 39.11 -4.03
N LYS A 126 -6.48 39.26 -2.78
CA LYS A 126 -7.15 38.19 -2.01
C LYS A 126 -8.22 37.46 -2.80
N THR A 127 -9.09 38.22 -3.47
CA THR A 127 -10.21 37.69 -4.25
C THR A 127 -9.73 36.81 -5.41
N ILE A 128 -8.71 37.27 -6.15
CA ILE A 128 -8.13 36.52 -7.28
C ILE A 128 -7.48 35.23 -6.77
N ILE A 129 -6.64 35.33 -5.74
CA ILE A 129 -5.98 34.17 -5.12
C ILE A 129 -7.03 33.17 -4.61
N ARG A 130 -8.11 33.64 -3.98
CA ARG A 130 -9.20 32.79 -3.50
C ARG A 130 -9.84 31.99 -4.63
N TYR A 131 -10.24 32.65 -5.71
CA TYR A 131 -10.89 31.97 -6.84
C TYR A 131 -9.94 31.04 -7.59
N LEU A 132 -8.70 31.46 -7.83
CA LEU A 132 -7.69 30.59 -8.42
C LEU A 132 -7.42 29.37 -7.54
N SER A 133 -7.39 29.53 -6.23
CA SER A 133 -7.19 28.40 -5.31
C SER A 133 -8.40 27.46 -5.31
N LEU A 134 -9.62 27.99 -5.30
CA LEU A 134 -10.86 27.20 -5.37
C LEU A 134 -11.07 26.49 -6.71
N ALA A 135 -10.47 26.98 -7.80
CA ALA A 135 -10.53 26.34 -9.11
C ALA A 135 -9.64 25.10 -9.22
N LEU A 136 -8.58 24.97 -8.41
CA LEU A 136 -7.63 23.85 -8.49
C LEU A 136 -8.27 22.45 -8.36
N PRO A 137 -9.15 22.18 -7.37
CA PRO A 137 -9.79 20.87 -7.26
C PRO A 137 -10.63 20.49 -8.48
N PHE A 138 -11.30 21.48 -9.10
CA PHE A 138 -12.07 21.27 -10.32
C PHE A 138 -11.16 20.97 -11.51
N LEU A 139 -10.02 21.64 -11.61
CA LEU A 139 -9.02 21.37 -12.64
C LEU A 139 -8.39 19.99 -12.47
N TRP A 140 -7.97 19.62 -11.24
CA TRP A 140 -7.43 18.29 -10.95
C TRP A 140 -8.45 17.20 -11.27
N LEU A 141 -9.70 17.37 -10.83
CA LEU A 141 -10.78 16.42 -11.12
C LEU A 141 -11.07 16.34 -12.62
N GLY A 142 -11.15 17.49 -13.30
CA GLY A 142 -11.41 17.55 -14.75
C GLY A 142 -10.35 16.83 -15.57
N ILE A 143 -9.06 17.05 -15.26
CA ILE A 143 -7.97 16.32 -15.93
C ILE A 143 -8.02 14.84 -15.58
N ASN A 144 -8.21 14.46 -14.31
CA ASN A 144 -8.28 13.06 -13.88
C ASN A 144 -9.44 12.30 -14.56
N LEU A 145 -10.63 12.91 -14.65
CA LEU A 145 -11.76 12.37 -15.40
C LEU A 145 -11.43 12.25 -16.89
N THR A 146 -10.77 13.24 -17.47
CA THR A 146 -10.36 13.19 -18.88
C THR A 146 -9.36 12.07 -19.15
N ILE A 147 -8.35 11.90 -18.29
CA ILE A 147 -7.38 10.79 -18.33
C ILE A 147 -8.09 9.44 -18.27
N SER A 148 -9.10 9.31 -17.41
CA SER A 148 -9.76 8.04 -17.14
C SER A 148 -10.80 7.67 -18.20
N PHE A 149 -11.54 8.65 -18.74
CA PHE A 149 -12.71 8.39 -19.58
C PHE A 149 -12.57 8.83 -21.02
N SER A 150 -11.58 9.67 -21.39
CA SER A 150 -11.45 10.12 -22.77
C SER A 150 -10.63 9.14 -23.60
N PRO A 151 -11.22 8.41 -24.57
CA PRO A 151 -10.51 7.43 -25.39
C PRO A 151 -9.60 8.06 -26.45
N ARG A 152 -9.61 9.40 -26.62
CA ARG A 152 -8.88 10.11 -27.69
C ARG A 152 -7.98 11.24 -27.22
N ALA A 153 -8.08 11.67 -25.96
CA ALA A 153 -7.33 12.82 -25.45
C ALA A 153 -5.81 12.64 -25.39
N PHE A 154 -5.32 11.40 -25.31
CA PHE A 154 -3.91 11.11 -25.07
C PHE A 154 -3.42 10.07 -26.08
N LYS A 155 -2.13 10.14 -26.44
CA LYS A 155 -1.46 9.28 -27.44
C LYS A 155 -1.79 7.79 -27.28
N ASN A 156 -1.86 7.33 -26.03
CA ASN A 156 -2.02 5.93 -25.67
C ASN A 156 -3.42 5.59 -25.13
N SER A 157 -4.32 6.58 -25.03
CA SER A 157 -5.68 6.35 -24.54
C SER A 157 -6.54 5.41 -25.40
N PRO A 158 -6.48 5.47 -26.75
CA PRO A 158 -7.29 4.59 -27.59
C PRO A 158 -7.01 3.11 -27.39
N ASP A 159 -5.79 2.75 -26.97
CA ASP A 159 -5.33 1.37 -26.81
C ASP A 159 -5.68 0.82 -25.41
N TYR A 160 -5.65 1.65 -24.37
CA TYR A 160 -5.70 1.18 -22.97
C TYR A 160 -6.95 1.61 -22.17
N CYS A 161 -7.61 2.71 -22.54
CA CYS A 161 -8.76 3.25 -21.78
C CYS A 161 -10.13 2.86 -22.36
N ARG A 162 -10.20 1.95 -23.34
CA ARG A 162 -11.46 1.40 -23.84
C ARG A 162 -12.12 0.52 -22.77
N GLY A 163 -13.38 0.79 -22.46
CA GLY A 163 -14.17 -0.01 -21.51
C GLY A 163 -14.03 0.39 -20.04
N MET A 164 -13.51 1.59 -19.78
CA MET A 164 -13.44 2.14 -18.42
C MET A 164 -14.82 2.53 -17.88
N THR A 165 -15.20 2.01 -16.70
CA THR A 165 -16.51 2.28 -16.07
C THR A 165 -16.36 3.16 -14.83
N PHE A 166 -17.44 3.86 -14.45
CA PHE A 166 -17.45 4.68 -13.24
C PHE A 166 -17.18 3.86 -11.97
N THR A 167 -17.73 2.63 -11.88
CA THR A 167 -17.47 1.73 -10.75
C THR A 167 -16.00 1.37 -10.65
N ARG A 168 -15.33 0.99 -11.75
CA ARG A 168 -13.89 0.72 -11.75
C ARG A 168 -13.07 1.96 -11.46
N TRP A 169 -13.50 3.13 -11.95
CA TRP A 169 -12.86 4.40 -11.63
C TRP A 169 -12.92 4.68 -10.14
N PHE A 170 -14.10 4.54 -9.54
CA PHE A 170 -14.30 4.79 -8.13
C PHE A 170 -13.58 3.76 -7.26
N GLU A 171 -13.66 2.47 -7.62
CA GLU A 171 -12.89 1.41 -6.98
C GLU A 171 -11.40 1.74 -7.02
N PHE A 172 -10.86 2.12 -8.18
CA PHE A 172 -9.46 2.51 -8.28
C PHE A 172 -9.16 3.81 -7.53
N GLN A 173 -10.00 4.83 -7.53
CA GLN A 173 -9.71 6.05 -6.77
C GLN A 173 -9.76 5.79 -5.27
N ALA A 174 -10.75 5.02 -4.81
CA ALA A 174 -10.83 4.60 -3.41
C ALA A 174 -9.61 3.75 -3.04
N VAL A 175 -9.31 2.73 -3.85
CA VAL A 175 -8.18 1.83 -3.64
C VAL A 175 -6.86 2.57 -3.81
N SER A 176 -6.62 3.37 -4.83
CA SER A 176 -5.34 4.07 -5.07
C SER A 176 -5.10 5.24 -4.12
N ASN A 177 -6.14 5.92 -3.62
CA ASN A 177 -5.95 6.96 -2.60
C ASN A 177 -5.80 6.31 -1.21
N PHE A 178 -6.59 5.29 -0.91
CA PHE A 178 -6.52 4.59 0.38
C PHE A 178 -5.30 3.67 0.47
N ILE A 179 -4.98 2.91 -0.58
CA ILE A 179 -3.72 2.19 -0.78
C ILE A 179 -2.59 3.15 -1.07
N GLY A 180 -2.75 4.31 -1.69
CA GLY A 180 -1.64 5.29 -1.75
C GLY A 180 -1.18 5.69 -0.35
N VAL A 181 -2.14 5.96 0.53
CA VAL A 181 -1.90 6.23 1.95
C VAL A 181 -1.45 4.97 2.70
N LEU A 182 -2.05 3.79 2.47
CA LEU A 182 -1.71 2.54 3.16
C LEU A 182 -0.49 1.78 2.61
N ASP A 183 -0.14 1.99 1.35
CA ASP A 183 1.04 1.43 0.68
C ASP A 183 2.25 2.25 1.07
N VAL A 184 2.10 3.59 1.16
CA VAL A 184 2.98 4.42 1.98
C VAL A 184 3.08 3.82 3.37
N MET A 185 1.98 3.46 4.01
CA MET A 185 1.95 2.88 5.36
C MET A 185 2.11 1.35 5.45
N GLY A 186 2.70 0.69 4.45
CA GLY A 186 3.13 -0.69 4.59
C GLY A 186 2.26 -1.77 3.94
N ARG A 187 2.35 -1.87 2.61
CA ARG A 187 1.93 -3.11 1.92
C ARG A 187 3.03 -4.17 1.84
N ARG A 188 4.29 -3.84 2.14
CA ARG A 188 5.41 -4.77 2.14
C ARG A 188 6.41 -4.40 3.24
N ASP A 189 6.71 -5.39 4.09
CA ASP A 189 7.90 -5.57 4.94
C ASP A 189 8.57 -4.30 5.49
N ILE A 190 8.73 -4.18 6.83
CA ILE A 190 9.46 -3.06 7.51
C ILE A 190 10.80 -2.85 6.81
N TRP A 191 11.45 -3.96 6.41
CA TRP A 191 12.76 -3.91 5.78
C TRP A 191 12.73 -3.27 4.39
N ASN A 192 11.70 -3.56 3.58
CA ASN A 192 11.54 -2.94 2.26
C ASN A 192 11.11 -1.48 2.37
N ASP A 193 10.32 -1.13 3.39
CA ASP A 193 10.01 0.27 3.70
C ASP A 193 11.28 1.02 4.13
N LEU A 194 12.14 0.42 4.95
CA LEU A 194 13.40 1.02 5.38
C LEU A 194 14.38 1.19 4.21
N GLN A 195 14.60 0.13 3.42
CA GLN A 195 15.55 0.15 2.29
C GLN A 195 15.05 0.98 1.11
N GLY A 196 13.76 0.88 0.76
CA GLY A 196 13.20 1.49 -0.45
C GLY A 196 12.55 2.86 -0.24
N ARG A 197 12.14 3.19 0.99
CA ARG A 197 11.39 4.43 1.31
C ARG A 197 11.96 5.19 2.51
N GLY A 198 13.04 4.72 3.12
CA GLY A 198 13.66 5.34 4.30
C GLY A 198 12.85 5.19 5.59
N GLY A 199 11.91 4.23 5.64
CA GLY A 199 11.08 3.99 6.82
C GLY A 199 9.84 4.89 6.93
N LEU A 200 9.45 5.57 5.84
CA LEU A 200 8.31 6.48 5.81
C LEU A 200 7.02 5.80 6.28
N GLY A 201 6.78 4.56 5.84
CA GLY A 201 5.57 3.85 6.20
C GLY A 201 5.46 3.54 7.68
N ALA A 202 6.56 3.06 8.26
CA ALA A 202 6.64 2.85 9.70
C ALA A 202 6.42 4.15 10.49
N ILE A 203 7.03 5.26 10.04
CA ILE A 203 6.85 6.58 10.67
C ILE A 203 5.40 7.05 10.56
N ALA A 204 4.77 6.91 9.38
CA ALA A 204 3.39 7.31 9.17
C ALA A 204 2.41 6.48 10.02
N LEU A 205 2.58 5.15 10.07
CA LEU A 205 1.80 4.27 10.96
C LEU A 205 1.97 4.66 12.43
N ALA A 206 3.21 4.87 12.88
CA ALA A 206 3.49 5.31 14.25
C ALA A 206 2.85 6.66 14.57
N SER A 207 2.86 7.59 13.60
CA SER A 207 2.25 8.91 13.75
C SER A 207 0.73 8.82 13.86
N MET A 208 0.07 7.97 13.06
CA MET A 208 -1.37 7.72 13.19
C MET A 208 -1.72 7.08 14.53
N TRP A 209 -0.88 6.16 15.01
CA TRP A 209 -1.07 5.53 16.31
C TRP A 209 -0.94 6.56 17.44
N VAL A 210 0.09 7.41 17.43
CA VAL A 210 0.25 8.52 18.38
C VAL A 210 -0.95 9.49 18.31
N TRP A 211 -1.41 9.82 17.10
CA TRP A 211 -2.59 10.66 16.90
C TRP A 211 -3.84 10.07 17.54
N ALA A 212 -4.07 8.75 17.39
CA ALA A 212 -5.18 8.07 18.03
C ALA A 212 -5.12 8.17 19.56
N ILE A 213 -3.93 8.03 20.16
CA ILE A 213 -3.74 8.23 21.60
C ILE A 213 -4.07 9.66 22.01
N TYR A 214 -3.67 10.65 21.21
CA TYR A 214 -3.99 12.04 21.50
C TYR A 214 -5.48 12.34 21.46
N ILE A 215 -6.21 11.85 20.45
CA ILE A 215 -7.67 12.04 20.41
C ILE A 215 -8.31 11.45 21.69
N VAL A 216 -7.92 10.24 22.08
CA VAL A 216 -8.48 9.57 23.26
C VAL A 216 -8.17 10.32 24.56
N ARG A 217 -6.93 10.82 24.72
CA ARG A 217 -6.54 11.55 25.91
C ARG A 217 -7.16 12.94 25.99
N HIS A 218 -7.36 13.60 24.86
CA HIS A 218 -8.06 14.88 24.76
C HIS A 218 -9.58 14.74 24.61
N ARG A 219 -10.18 13.57 24.88
CA ARG A 219 -11.62 13.35 24.66
C ARG A 219 -12.52 14.38 25.34
N TYR A 220 -12.18 14.83 26.54
CA TYR A 220 -12.97 15.84 27.27
C TYR A 220 -12.80 17.22 26.64
N ASP A 221 -11.56 17.63 26.35
CA ASP A 221 -11.27 18.88 25.64
C ASP A 221 -11.98 18.92 24.26
N ILE A 222 -12.04 17.78 23.56
CA ILE A 222 -12.77 17.64 22.28
C ILE A 222 -14.28 17.75 22.48
N LEU A 223 -14.84 17.13 23.53
CA LEU A 223 -16.26 17.24 23.84
C LEU A 223 -16.64 18.67 24.21
N ASP A 224 -15.81 19.37 24.98
CA ASP A 224 -16.03 20.76 25.37
C ASP A 224 -15.98 21.68 24.15
N GLU A 225 -14.99 21.49 23.26
CA GLU A 225 -14.92 22.20 21.97
C GLU A 225 -16.14 21.89 21.06
N LEU A 226 -16.65 20.66 21.09
CA LEU A 226 -17.87 20.28 20.37
C LEU A 226 -19.11 20.98 20.91
N VAL A 227 -19.25 21.09 22.24
CA VAL A 227 -20.33 21.83 22.88
C VAL A 227 -20.24 23.32 22.51
N TYR A 228 -19.06 23.91 22.62
CA TYR A 228 -18.80 25.29 22.23
C TYR A 228 -19.19 25.56 20.75
N ARG A 229 -18.77 24.69 19.83
CA ARG A 229 -19.15 24.80 18.39
C ARG A 229 -20.64 24.63 18.18
N LYS A 230 -21.29 23.72 18.91
CA LYS A 230 -22.73 23.47 18.81
C LYS A 230 -23.54 24.70 19.25
N GLU A 231 -23.15 25.35 20.34
CA GLU A 231 -23.79 26.58 20.83
C GLU A 231 -23.70 27.70 19.79
N ARG A 232 -22.51 27.90 19.20
CA ARG A 232 -22.29 28.89 18.13
C ARG A 232 -23.09 28.60 16.85
N GLN A 233 -23.44 27.34 16.60
CA GLN A 233 -24.16 26.89 15.40
C GLN A 233 -25.70 26.85 15.54
N SER A 234 -26.26 27.15 16.72
CA SER A 234 -27.70 27.11 17.00
C SER A 234 -28.56 27.84 15.93
N LYS A 235 -28.04 28.94 15.36
CA LYS A 235 -28.72 29.82 14.41
C LYS A 235 -28.75 29.33 12.93
N ARG A 236 -28.17 28.18 12.57
CA ARG A 236 -28.09 27.72 11.17
C ARG A 236 -29.27 26.83 10.71
N SER A 237 -29.45 26.70 9.40
CA SER A 237 -30.46 25.85 8.77
C SER A 237 -30.26 24.35 9.07
N THR A 238 -31.32 23.55 8.98
CA THR A 238 -31.37 22.13 9.35
C THR A 238 -30.41 21.25 8.54
N LEU A 239 -30.28 21.52 7.25
CA LEU A 239 -29.42 20.74 6.34
C LEU A 239 -27.94 21.04 6.59
N ALA A 240 -27.61 22.32 6.85
CA ALA A 240 -26.29 22.71 7.32
C ALA A 240 -25.96 22.03 8.66
N LYS A 241 -26.92 21.96 9.61
CA LYS A 241 -26.72 21.31 10.91
C LYS A 241 -26.31 19.83 10.78
N ILE A 242 -26.89 19.08 9.84
CA ILE A 242 -26.52 17.67 9.62
C ILE A 242 -25.10 17.56 9.05
N TRP A 243 -24.79 18.32 8.01
CA TRP A 243 -23.46 18.31 7.38
C TRP A 243 -22.36 18.76 8.36
N TYR A 244 -22.64 19.80 9.14
CA TYR A 244 -21.73 20.29 10.18
C TYR A 244 -21.57 19.30 11.33
N ARG A 245 -22.58 18.52 11.73
CA ARG A 245 -22.40 17.49 12.78
C ARG A 245 -21.35 16.46 12.39
N VAL A 246 -21.37 15.99 11.14
CA VAL A 246 -20.38 15.03 10.64
C VAL A 246 -18.98 15.65 10.62
N TRP A 247 -18.86 16.93 10.24
CA TRP A 247 -17.57 17.62 10.15
C TRP A 247 -17.04 18.15 11.50
N ASN A 248 -17.91 18.42 12.46
CA ASN A 248 -17.54 19.03 13.73
C ASN A 248 -16.65 18.10 14.58
N ILE A 249 -16.92 16.79 14.57
CA ILE A 249 -16.11 15.81 15.33
C ILE A 249 -14.65 15.78 14.84
N PRO A 250 -14.36 15.54 13.55
CA PRO A 250 -12.99 15.59 13.05
C PRO A 250 -12.39 16.99 13.15
N ALA A 251 -13.16 18.07 12.96
CA ALA A 251 -12.65 19.43 13.09
C ALA A 251 -12.27 19.82 14.53
N ALA A 252 -13.08 19.43 15.52
CA ALA A 252 -12.78 19.65 16.94
C ALA A 252 -11.58 18.80 17.37
N SER A 253 -11.57 17.51 16.99
CA SER A 253 -10.45 16.61 17.26
C SER A 253 -9.14 17.14 16.67
N TRP A 254 -9.17 17.56 15.40
CA TRP A 254 -8.04 18.20 14.74
C TRP A 254 -7.59 19.46 15.48
N PHE A 255 -8.52 20.36 15.79
CA PHE A 255 -8.19 21.64 16.42
C PHE A 255 -7.54 21.47 17.80
N VAL A 256 -8.13 20.64 18.66
CA VAL A 256 -7.61 20.37 20.02
C VAL A 256 -6.23 19.71 19.93
N VAL A 257 -6.11 18.60 19.20
CA VAL A 257 -4.85 17.85 19.11
C VAL A 257 -3.74 18.70 18.51
N THR A 258 -4.00 19.44 17.43
CA THR A 258 -2.95 20.24 16.78
C THR A 258 -2.51 21.45 17.59
N THR A 259 -3.38 21.98 18.44
CA THR A 259 -3.03 23.13 19.28
C THR A 259 -2.29 22.67 20.54
N SER A 260 -2.68 21.55 21.14
CA SER A 260 -1.97 20.93 22.27
C SER A 260 -0.65 20.27 21.85
N HIS A 261 -0.57 19.76 20.61
CA HIS A 261 0.61 19.07 20.09
C HIS A 261 1.01 19.62 18.70
N PRO A 262 1.60 20.83 18.64
CA PRO A 262 1.96 21.47 17.37
C PRO A 262 2.91 20.65 16.51
N TRP A 263 3.78 19.85 17.14
CA TRP A 263 4.74 18.97 16.46
C TRP A 263 4.07 17.91 15.59
N MET A 264 2.84 17.46 15.90
CA MET A 264 2.11 16.47 15.11
C MET A 264 1.77 17.00 13.71
N ILE A 265 1.47 18.29 13.58
CA ILE A 265 1.27 18.91 12.26
C ILE A 265 2.53 18.73 11.42
N PHE A 266 3.71 19.01 11.99
CA PHE A 266 4.97 18.87 11.27
C PHE A 266 5.21 17.44 10.82
N VAL A 267 4.93 16.46 11.68
CA VAL A 267 5.09 15.05 11.34
C VAL A 267 4.14 14.63 10.22
N ILE A 268 2.85 15.03 10.28
CA ILE A 268 1.88 14.73 9.21
C ILE A 268 2.30 15.40 7.90
N ILE A 269 2.66 16.69 7.95
CA ILE A 269 3.11 17.44 6.77
C ILE A 269 4.38 16.81 6.19
N MET A 270 5.34 16.44 7.02
CA MET A 270 6.55 15.74 6.57
C MET A 270 6.24 14.40 5.94
N CYS A 271 5.33 13.60 6.52
CA CYS A 271 4.93 12.32 5.95
C CYS A 271 4.28 12.50 4.57
N LEU A 272 3.37 13.47 4.45
CA LEU A 272 2.71 13.80 3.18
C LEU A 272 3.71 14.32 2.14
N HIS A 273 4.64 15.20 2.53
CA HIS A 273 5.68 15.70 1.63
C HIS A 273 6.65 14.59 1.22
N TRP A 274 7.15 13.79 2.16
CA TRP A 274 8.07 12.68 1.85
C TRP A 274 7.40 11.67 0.90
N SER A 275 6.13 11.33 1.15
CA SER A 275 5.35 10.46 0.27
C SER A 275 5.26 11.03 -1.15
N TRP A 276 4.91 12.32 -1.24
CA TRP A 276 4.78 13.03 -2.51
C TRP A 276 6.13 13.13 -3.24
N VAL A 277 7.21 13.47 -2.54
CA VAL A 277 8.59 13.53 -3.06
C VAL A 277 9.03 12.17 -3.59
N LEU A 278 8.79 11.08 -2.85
CA LEU A 278 9.13 9.73 -3.31
C LEU A 278 8.37 9.35 -4.58
N GLY A 279 7.09 9.71 -4.69
CA GLY A 279 6.30 9.50 -5.90
C GLY A 279 6.91 10.20 -7.11
N ILE A 280 7.25 11.48 -6.96
CA ILE A 280 7.92 12.26 -8.02
C ILE A 280 9.30 11.68 -8.34
N ALA A 281 10.11 11.38 -7.32
CA ALA A 281 11.46 10.84 -7.49
C ALA A 281 11.48 9.54 -8.29
N LYS A 282 10.53 8.64 -8.05
CA LYS A 282 10.41 7.41 -8.85
C LYS A 282 9.98 7.68 -10.28
N GLY A 283 9.07 8.62 -10.49
CA GLY A 283 8.71 9.10 -11.84
C GLY A 283 9.91 9.66 -12.61
N MET A 284 10.88 10.27 -11.91
CA MET A 284 12.10 10.82 -12.52
C MET A 284 13.16 9.75 -12.85
N THR A 285 13.30 8.68 -12.05
CA THR A 285 14.36 7.68 -12.24
C THR A 285 14.25 6.87 -13.54
N SER A 286 13.12 6.90 -14.24
CA SER A 286 12.93 6.20 -15.52
C SER A 286 13.48 6.95 -16.75
N SER A 287 13.87 8.23 -16.62
CA SER A 287 14.38 9.02 -17.75
C SER A 287 15.91 9.06 -17.77
N GLN A 288 16.56 7.96 -18.14
CA GLN A 288 18.00 7.98 -18.43
C GLN A 288 18.20 8.60 -19.83
N GLN A 289 19.01 9.67 -19.89
CA GLN A 289 19.53 10.34 -21.10
C GLN A 289 18.63 11.38 -21.80
N TYR A 290 18.31 12.49 -21.13
CA TYR A 290 17.82 13.70 -21.83
C TYR A 290 18.80 14.87 -21.68
N GLU A 291 19.09 15.53 -22.79
CA GLU A 291 19.67 16.88 -22.81
C GLU A 291 18.69 17.85 -22.13
N LEU A 292 19.20 18.83 -21.38
CA LEU A 292 18.37 19.80 -20.67
C LEU A 292 17.59 20.66 -21.67
N SER A 293 16.29 20.42 -21.77
CA SER A 293 15.36 21.25 -22.55
C SER A 293 15.22 22.66 -21.98
N TYR A 294 14.75 23.60 -22.79
CA TYR A 294 14.49 24.97 -22.35
C TYR A 294 13.52 25.03 -21.15
N GLY A 295 12.45 24.23 -21.15
CA GLY A 295 11.50 24.18 -20.04
C GLY A 295 12.13 23.64 -18.76
N GLN A 296 13.03 22.65 -18.86
CA GLN A 296 13.81 22.15 -17.73
C GLN A 296 14.73 23.21 -17.13
N ILE A 297 15.45 23.97 -17.97
CA ILE A 297 16.31 25.07 -17.51
C ILE A 297 15.46 26.13 -16.80
N MET A 298 14.35 26.56 -17.41
CA MET A 298 13.42 27.52 -16.80
C MET A 298 12.85 27.01 -15.46
N SER A 299 12.57 25.72 -15.36
CA SER A 299 12.10 25.11 -14.12
C SER A 299 13.15 25.18 -12.99
N LEU A 300 14.44 25.04 -13.29
CA LEU A 300 15.50 25.23 -12.29
C LEU A 300 15.58 26.68 -11.84
N PHE A 301 15.51 27.63 -12.77
CA PHE A 301 15.49 29.05 -12.43
C PHE A 301 14.29 29.44 -11.56
N SER A 302 13.15 28.75 -11.68
CA SER A 302 11.99 28.95 -10.80
C SER A 302 12.27 28.62 -9.32
N THR A 303 13.31 27.83 -9.02
CA THR A 303 13.74 27.52 -7.63
C THR A 303 14.57 28.62 -6.99
N VAL A 304 15.16 29.52 -7.78
CA VAL A 304 16.08 30.56 -7.29
C VAL A 304 15.35 31.56 -6.41
N PRO A 305 14.20 32.16 -6.80
CA PRO A 305 13.49 33.10 -5.93
C PRO A 305 13.09 32.53 -4.56
N PRO A 306 12.51 31.32 -4.44
CA PRO A 306 12.15 30.78 -3.13
C PRO A 306 13.38 30.45 -2.28
N ILE A 307 14.47 29.97 -2.88
CA ILE A 307 15.73 29.76 -2.15
C ILE A 307 16.28 31.09 -1.63
N LEU A 308 16.32 32.14 -2.46
CA LEU A 308 16.79 33.45 -2.04
C LEU A 308 15.91 34.04 -0.93
N ALA A 309 14.59 33.88 -1.02
CA ALA A 309 13.65 34.28 0.03
C ALA A 309 13.91 33.50 1.32
N LEU A 310 14.20 32.19 1.24
CA LEU A 310 14.55 31.37 2.39
C LEU A 310 15.88 31.81 3.01
N CYS A 311 16.90 32.07 2.20
CA CYS A 311 18.19 32.58 2.68
C CYS A 311 18.03 33.94 3.38
N LYS A 312 17.22 34.84 2.81
CA LYS A 312 16.88 36.14 3.44
C LYS A 312 16.14 35.93 4.76
N LEU A 313 15.15 35.04 4.81
CA LEU A 313 14.41 34.70 6.02
C LEU A 313 15.33 34.09 7.08
N LEU A 314 16.19 33.16 6.70
CA LEU A 314 17.16 32.54 7.58
C LEU A 314 18.09 33.59 8.15
N ASN A 315 18.58 34.55 7.35
CA ASN A 315 19.43 35.62 7.85
C ASN A 315 18.68 36.55 8.83
N LEU A 316 17.46 36.96 8.48
CA LEU A 316 16.66 37.90 9.29
C LEU A 316 16.10 37.29 10.58
N ARG A 317 15.72 36.01 10.56
CA ARG A 317 15.01 35.33 11.65
C ARG A 317 15.71 34.08 12.15
N TYR A 318 17.02 33.95 11.92
CA TYR A 318 17.82 32.79 12.33
C TYR A 318 17.56 32.40 13.79
N ARG A 319 17.59 33.38 14.70
CA ARG A 319 17.39 33.15 16.15
C ARG A 319 16.02 32.54 16.43
N ASN A 320 14.94 33.11 15.90
CA ASN A 320 13.58 32.58 16.10
C ASN A 320 13.43 31.15 15.54
N LEU A 321 14.07 30.86 14.40
CA LEU A 321 14.01 29.54 13.79
C LEU A 321 14.83 28.52 14.58
N VAL A 322 16.01 28.90 15.07
CA VAL A 322 16.83 28.09 15.97
C VAL A 322 16.11 27.85 17.30
N ASP A 323 15.48 28.87 17.88
CA ASP A 323 14.72 28.74 19.12
C ASP A 323 13.49 27.85 18.94
N PHE A 324 12.81 27.95 17.80
CA PHE A 324 11.76 27.00 17.42
C PHE A 324 12.30 25.57 17.31
N MET A 325 13.42 25.36 16.61
CA MET A 325 14.03 24.03 16.49
C MET A 325 14.54 23.48 17.83
N LYS A 326 15.00 24.34 18.75
CA LYS A 326 15.41 23.97 20.12
C LYS A 326 14.22 23.64 21.02
N THR A 327 13.08 24.29 20.82
CA THR A 327 11.85 24.04 21.61
C THR A 327 11.11 22.79 21.14
N LEU A 328 11.28 22.36 19.89
CA LEU A 328 10.60 21.20 19.33
C LEU A 328 10.92 19.89 20.10
N PRO A 329 12.18 19.55 20.46
CA PRO A 329 12.48 18.42 21.33
C PRO A 329 11.81 18.52 22.70
N PHE A 330 11.75 19.71 23.30
CA PHE A 330 11.07 19.91 24.58
C PHE A 330 9.56 19.67 24.45
N GLN A 331 8.92 20.24 23.43
CA GLN A 331 7.49 20.02 23.16
C GLN A 331 7.17 18.56 22.87
N PHE A 332 8.07 17.87 22.13
CA PHE A 332 7.98 16.44 21.90
C PHE A 332 8.12 15.67 23.22
N CYS A 333 9.10 16.00 24.07
CA CYS A 333 9.26 15.39 25.40
C CYS A 333 8.05 15.61 26.30
N VAL A 334 7.45 16.80 26.28
CA VAL A 334 6.20 17.09 27.01
C VAL A 334 5.04 16.26 26.46
N GLY A 335 4.91 16.16 25.13
CA GLY A 335 3.92 15.31 24.47
C GLY A 335 4.12 13.82 24.78
N ALA A 336 5.37 13.35 24.79
CA ALA A 336 5.72 11.97 25.14
C ALA A 336 5.48 11.68 26.62
N LYS A 337 5.80 12.64 27.50
CA LYS A 337 5.49 12.55 28.94
C LYS A 337 3.99 12.48 29.16
N PHE A 338 3.21 13.29 28.45
CA PHE A 338 1.75 13.20 28.45
C PHE A 338 1.30 11.81 28.01
N LEU A 339 1.76 11.29 26.87
CA LEU A 339 1.44 9.96 26.35
C LEU A 339 1.77 8.81 27.31
N LEU A 340 2.97 8.82 27.89
CA LEU A 340 3.52 7.69 28.65
C LEU A 340 3.17 7.74 30.14
N MET A 341 3.12 8.92 30.75
CA MET A 341 3.00 9.05 32.21
C MET A 341 1.57 9.30 32.72
N GLY A 342 0.60 9.53 31.83
CA GLY A 342 -0.76 9.85 32.33
C GLY A 342 -0.87 11.25 32.93
N SER A 343 0.12 12.13 32.73
CA SER A 343 0.09 13.46 33.34
C SER A 343 -1.10 14.25 32.80
N PRO A 344 -1.74 15.11 33.62
CA PRO A 344 -2.76 16.03 33.15
C PRO A 344 -2.22 16.86 31.98
N ASN A 345 -3.12 17.29 31.10
CA ASN A 345 -2.79 18.10 29.93
C ASN A 345 -1.96 19.32 30.40
N PRO A 346 -0.67 19.42 30.03
CA PRO A 346 0.17 20.54 30.46
C PRO A 346 -0.15 21.84 29.72
N TRP A 347 -1.00 21.75 28.69
CA TRP A 347 -1.47 22.87 27.89
C TRP A 347 -2.86 23.24 28.41
N ASP A 348 -2.93 24.07 29.45
CA ASP A 348 -4.19 24.58 29.99
C ASP A 348 -4.86 25.51 28.97
N PHE A 349 -5.62 24.91 28.07
CA PHE A 349 -6.29 25.55 26.93
C PHE A 349 -7.37 26.56 27.38
N TYR A 350 -7.93 26.37 28.58
CA TYR A 350 -9.11 27.10 29.06
C TYR A 350 -8.81 28.27 29.99
N GLU A 351 -7.60 28.41 30.54
CA GLU A 351 -7.25 29.64 31.29
C GLU A 351 -7.24 30.88 30.37
N ALA A 352 -7.01 30.71 29.06
CA ALA A 352 -6.94 31.81 28.10
C ALA A 352 -8.29 32.28 27.53
N HIS A 353 -9.40 31.55 27.73
CA HIS A 353 -10.70 31.85 27.09
C HIS A 353 -11.83 32.24 28.05
N GLY A 354 -11.50 32.51 29.32
CA GLY A 354 -12.48 32.92 30.30
C GLY A 354 -13.32 31.74 30.81
N GLU A 355 -13.64 31.82 32.09
CA GLU A 355 -14.23 30.80 32.95
C GLU A 355 -15.51 30.15 32.37
N LEU A 356 -15.36 29.15 31.50
CA LEU A 356 -16.40 28.15 31.31
C LEU A 356 -16.24 27.15 32.46
N PRO A 357 -17.18 27.09 33.43
CA PRO A 357 -17.09 26.10 34.49
C PRO A 357 -17.06 24.73 33.83
N ARG A 358 -16.03 23.93 34.14
CA ARG A 358 -15.95 22.51 33.74
C ARG A 358 -17.24 21.87 34.20
N ARG A 359 -18.23 21.76 33.31
CA ARG A 359 -19.38 20.89 33.53
C ARG A 359 -18.77 19.51 33.52
N LEU A 360 -18.53 18.98 34.72
CA LEU A 360 -18.36 17.57 34.95
C LEU A 360 -19.55 16.91 34.28
N VAL A 361 -19.37 16.48 33.03
CA VAL A 361 -20.33 15.63 32.34
C VAL A 361 -20.48 14.48 33.29
N ALA A 362 -21.66 14.37 33.91
CA ALA A 362 -21.97 13.34 34.86
C ALA A 362 -21.77 12.03 34.11
N VAL A 363 -20.60 11.42 34.32
CA VAL A 363 -20.29 10.10 33.81
C VAL A 363 -21.34 9.23 34.47
N TRP A 364 -22.28 8.75 33.66
CA TRP A 364 -23.32 7.81 34.09
C TRP A 364 -22.67 6.67 34.89
N PRO A 365 -23.41 5.95 35.76
CA PRO A 365 -22.87 4.84 36.54
C PRO A 365 -22.43 3.71 35.60
N LEU A 366 -21.26 3.90 35.00
CA LEU A 366 -20.62 3.04 34.02
C LEU A 366 -20.26 1.70 34.65
N ASP A 367 -20.18 1.67 35.98
CA ASP A 367 -19.90 0.50 36.82
C ASP A 367 -20.85 -0.68 36.54
N GLN A 368 -22.12 -0.42 36.20
CA GLN A 368 -23.07 -1.49 35.85
C GLN A 368 -22.93 -1.99 34.40
N VAL A 369 -22.37 -1.17 33.51
CA VAL A 369 -22.28 -1.46 32.06
C VAL A 369 -20.86 -1.90 31.65
N TRP A 370 -19.86 -1.69 32.52
CA TRP A 370 -18.46 -1.99 32.25
C TRP A 370 -18.20 -3.46 31.91
N SER A 371 -18.86 -4.40 32.58
CA SER A 371 -18.72 -5.83 32.28
C SER A 371 -19.18 -6.16 30.86
N ILE A 372 -20.30 -5.57 30.42
CA ILE A 372 -20.83 -5.72 29.06
C ILE A 372 -19.89 -5.05 28.05
N VAL A 373 -19.40 -3.83 28.34
CA VAL A 373 -18.44 -3.12 27.47
C VAL A 373 -17.15 -3.92 27.31
N VAL A 374 -16.59 -4.45 28.39
CA VAL A 374 -15.37 -5.29 28.35
C VAL A 374 -15.63 -6.58 27.58
N ALA A 375 -16.77 -7.24 27.78
CA ALA A 375 -17.11 -8.46 27.04
C ALA A 375 -17.24 -8.19 25.53
N LEU A 376 -17.96 -7.14 25.14
CA LEU A 376 -18.10 -6.75 23.73
C LEU A 376 -16.75 -6.36 23.11
N TRP A 377 -15.95 -5.60 23.85
CA TRP A 377 -14.61 -5.19 23.43
C TRP A 377 -13.67 -6.38 23.20
N LEU A 378 -13.62 -7.33 24.13
CA LEU A 378 -12.85 -8.56 23.97
C LEU A 378 -13.35 -9.38 22.79
N GLY A 379 -14.67 -9.40 22.56
CA GLY A 379 -15.30 -9.98 21.37
C GLY A 379 -14.78 -9.34 20.07
N PHE A 380 -14.83 -8.02 19.95
CA PHE A 380 -14.34 -7.30 18.78
C PHE A 380 -12.84 -7.47 18.55
N THR A 381 -12.03 -7.50 19.63
CA THR A 381 -10.59 -7.73 19.53
C THR A 381 -10.27 -9.18 19.12
N SER A 382 -11.07 -10.15 19.57
CA SER A 382 -10.93 -11.55 19.16
C SER A 382 -11.30 -11.73 17.68
N LEU A 383 -12.34 -11.04 17.21
CA LEU A 383 -12.70 -10.98 15.80
C LEU A 383 -11.60 -10.34 14.95
N ASP A 384 -10.92 -9.30 15.44
CA ASP A 384 -9.75 -8.71 14.78
C ASP A 384 -8.62 -9.72 14.65
N ALA A 385 -8.24 -10.38 15.75
CA ALA A 385 -7.20 -11.42 15.74
C ALA A 385 -7.54 -12.57 14.77
N TRP A 386 -8.82 -12.97 14.71
CA TRP A 386 -9.32 -13.95 13.76
C TRP A 386 -9.20 -13.46 12.30
N TRP A 387 -9.54 -12.19 12.06
CA TRP A 387 -9.41 -11.56 10.75
C TRP A 387 -7.94 -11.52 10.29
N VAL A 388 -7.04 -11.09 11.17
CA VAL A 388 -5.59 -11.07 10.91
C VAL A 388 -5.05 -12.47 10.66
N TYR A 389 -5.51 -13.48 11.40
CA TYR A 389 -5.14 -14.88 11.16
C TYR A 389 -5.47 -15.31 9.72
N TRP A 390 -6.70 -15.05 9.25
CA TRP A 390 -7.09 -15.42 7.88
C TRP A 390 -6.36 -14.61 6.82
N TYR A 391 -6.05 -13.34 7.10
CA TYR A 391 -5.19 -12.53 6.26
C TYR A 391 -3.81 -13.18 6.12
N VAL A 392 -3.10 -13.41 7.23
CA VAL A 392 -1.76 -14.00 7.22
C VAL A 392 -1.77 -15.39 6.57
N ARG A 393 -2.78 -16.21 6.86
CA ARG A 393 -2.94 -17.54 6.27
C ARG A 393 -3.13 -17.46 4.76
N SER A 394 -4.04 -16.64 4.26
CA SER A 394 -4.33 -16.55 2.82
C SER A 394 -3.19 -15.90 2.03
N GLY A 395 -2.46 -14.96 2.63
CA GLY A 395 -1.30 -14.32 1.99
C GLY A 395 -0.01 -15.14 2.04
N SER A 396 0.11 -16.11 2.96
CA SER A 396 1.26 -17.02 3.06
C SER A 396 1.01 -18.41 2.48
N MET A 397 -0.24 -18.84 2.39
CA MET A 397 -0.69 -20.08 1.74
C MET A 397 -1.80 -19.71 0.76
N PRO A 398 -1.47 -19.19 -0.43
CA PRO A 398 -2.49 -18.77 -1.39
C PRO A 398 -3.27 -19.98 -1.93
N ASN A 399 -2.70 -21.18 -1.83
CA ASN A 399 -3.31 -22.44 -2.24
C ASN A 399 -3.27 -23.48 -1.10
N PRO A 400 -4.33 -24.31 -0.92
CA PRO A 400 -5.63 -24.16 -1.57
C PRO A 400 -6.32 -22.86 -1.12
N ARG A 401 -7.17 -22.31 -1.98
CA ARG A 401 -7.88 -21.07 -1.64
C ARG A 401 -8.83 -21.30 -0.48
N THR A 402 -8.94 -20.27 0.33
CA THR A 402 -9.89 -20.15 1.44
C THR A 402 -11.05 -19.28 0.99
N LYS A 403 -12.13 -19.21 1.78
CA LYS A 403 -13.28 -18.32 1.50
C LYS A 403 -12.91 -16.84 1.40
N VAL A 404 -11.73 -16.45 1.86
CA VAL A 404 -11.23 -15.06 1.86
C VAL A 404 -10.57 -14.68 0.54
N ASN A 405 -9.92 -15.64 -0.11
CA ASN A 405 -9.19 -15.45 -1.37
C ASN A 405 -9.77 -16.31 -2.50
N ASP A 406 -11.02 -16.75 -2.37
CA ASP A 406 -11.79 -17.40 -3.43
C ASP A 406 -13.00 -16.52 -3.82
N PRO A 407 -13.04 -15.95 -5.03
CA PRO A 407 -11.97 -15.90 -6.03
C PRO A 407 -10.79 -15.01 -5.58
N HIS A 408 -9.61 -15.15 -6.17
CA HIS A 408 -8.40 -14.42 -5.75
C HIS A 408 -8.58 -12.90 -5.82
N ARG A 409 -9.36 -12.40 -6.77
CA ARG A 409 -9.74 -10.97 -6.82
C ARG A 409 -10.35 -10.43 -5.52
N ALA A 410 -10.93 -11.27 -4.66
CA ALA A 410 -11.47 -10.89 -3.35
C ALA A 410 -10.38 -10.57 -2.30
N TRP A 411 -9.15 -11.04 -2.53
CA TRP A 411 -8.02 -10.85 -1.62
C TRP A 411 -7.69 -9.38 -1.36
N LYS A 412 -7.65 -8.55 -2.42
CA LYS A 412 -7.33 -7.13 -2.31
C LYS A 412 -8.34 -6.35 -1.45
N PRO A 413 -9.65 -6.36 -1.74
CA PRO A 413 -10.62 -5.65 -0.90
C PRO A 413 -10.63 -6.19 0.53
N PHE A 414 -10.43 -7.50 0.73
CA PHE A 414 -10.29 -8.06 2.08
C PHE A 414 -9.09 -7.49 2.83
N SER A 415 -7.92 -7.39 2.18
CA SER A 415 -6.72 -6.80 2.80
C SER A 415 -6.96 -5.34 3.22
N VAL A 416 -7.62 -4.55 2.39
CA VAL A 416 -7.96 -3.15 2.64
C VAL A 416 -8.94 -3.03 3.82
N ALA A 417 -9.99 -3.85 3.81
CA ALA A 417 -10.98 -3.89 4.89
C ALA A 417 -10.33 -4.26 6.24
N MET A 418 -9.41 -5.22 6.24
CA MET A 418 -8.68 -5.66 7.43
C MET A 418 -7.87 -4.50 8.05
N TYR A 419 -7.08 -3.75 7.27
CA TYR A 419 -6.34 -2.60 7.80
C TYR A 419 -7.26 -1.48 8.31
N THR A 420 -8.38 -1.25 7.61
CA THR A 420 -9.38 -0.26 8.04
C THR A 420 -9.99 -0.65 9.38
N TYR A 421 -10.41 -1.90 9.51
CA TYR A 421 -10.99 -2.45 10.73
C TYR A 421 -9.96 -2.48 11.87
N GLY A 422 -8.73 -2.92 11.60
CA GLY A 422 -7.63 -2.93 12.56
C GLY A 422 -7.32 -1.53 13.11
N TYR A 423 -7.35 -0.49 12.26
CA TYR A 423 -7.22 0.89 12.72
C TYR A 423 -8.36 1.31 13.66
N CYS A 424 -9.61 0.98 13.33
CA CYS A 424 -10.76 1.26 14.20
C CYS A 424 -10.65 0.53 15.54
N ILE A 425 -10.24 -0.74 15.54
CA ILE A 425 -10.03 -1.53 16.76
C ILE A 425 -8.89 -0.99 17.60
N CYS A 426 -7.78 -0.57 16.99
CA CYS A 426 -6.70 0.14 17.68
C CYS A 426 -7.23 1.37 18.43
N TYR A 427 -8.09 2.17 17.80
CA TYR A 427 -8.69 3.34 18.44
C TYR A 427 -9.58 2.96 19.65
N VAL A 428 -10.42 1.94 19.49
CA VAL A 428 -11.27 1.42 20.58
C VAL A 428 -10.43 0.86 21.73
N ASN A 429 -9.35 0.15 21.42
CA ASN A 429 -8.42 -0.40 22.39
C ASN A 429 -7.75 0.72 23.19
N ILE A 430 -7.22 1.73 22.50
CA ILE A 430 -6.61 2.91 23.13
C ILE A 430 -7.63 3.61 24.04
N TYR A 431 -8.87 3.77 23.58
CA TYR A 431 -9.94 4.37 24.37
C TYR A 431 -10.22 3.60 25.66
N ILE A 432 -10.49 2.30 25.57
CA ILE A 432 -10.82 1.47 26.72
C ILE A 432 -9.67 1.40 27.71
N TRP A 433 -8.43 1.21 27.22
CA TRP A 433 -7.26 1.22 28.08
C TRP A 433 -7.05 2.57 28.77
N THR A 434 -7.24 3.68 28.06
CA THR A 434 -7.10 5.01 28.67
C THR A 434 -8.16 5.24 29.75
N VAL A 435 -9.43 4.87 29.49
CA VAL A 435 -10.49 4.99 30.49
C VAL A 435 -10.22 4.07 31.70
N PHE A 436 -9.73 2.85 31.47
CA PHE A 436 -9.34 1.92 32.54
C PHE A 436 -8.23 2.51 33.44
N TYR A 437 -7.22 3.17 32.86
CA TYR A 437 -6.15 3.80 33.62
C TYR A 437 -6.62 5.10 34.30
N ASP A 438 -7.41 5.94 33.63
CA ASP A 438 -7.92 7.21 34.17
C ASP A 438 -8.91 6.98 35.32
N GLY A 439 -9.85 6.03 35.17
CA GLY A 439 -10.84 5.69 36.20
C GLY A 439 -10.17 5.23 37.50
N ASN A 440 -9.08 4.48 37.40
CA ASN A 440 -8.32 4.01 38.55
C ASN A 440 -7.58 5.10 39.33
N TYR A 441 -7.34 6.29 38.74
CA TYR A 441 -6.80 7.46 39.46
C TYR A 441 -7.87 8.22 40.25
N SER A 442 -9.13 8.18 39.81
CA SER A 442 -10.28 8.83 40.46
C SER A 442 -11.02 7.92 41.46
N LEU A 443 -10.91 6.59 41.31
CA LEU A 443 -11.54 5.60 42.20
C LEU A 443 -11.06 5.64 43.66
N THR A 444 -10.03 6.43 43.98
CA THR A 444 -9.65 6.76 45.36
C THR A 444 -10.70 7.60 46.10
N GLY A 445 -11.62 8.28 45.39
CA GLY A 445 -12.57 9.23 46.00
C GLY A 445 -13.99 8.73 46.31
N LYS A 446 -14.54 7.74 45.58
CA LYS A 446 -15.97 7.34 45.75
C LYS A 446 -16.28 5.84 45.70
N PHE A 447 -15.41 4.99 45.17
CA PHE A 447 -15.56 3.52 45.24
C PHE A 447 -15.11 2.93 46.59
N GLY A 448 -14.75 3.81 47.53
CA GLY A 448 -14.27 3.48 48.86
C GLY A 448 -15.37 3.27 49.89
N SER A 449 -16.63 2.98 49.52
CA SER A 449 -17.66 2.64 50.53
C SER A 449 -17.95 1.13 50.58
N TRP A 450 -17.85 0.40 49.47
CA TRP A 450 -18.06 -1.05 49.45
C TRP A 450 -16.75 -1.84 49.54
N LEU A 451 -15.68 -1.32 48.94
CA LEU A 451 -14.34 -1.90 49.03
C LEU A 451 -13.52 -1.41 50.23
N SER A 452 -13.95 -0.39 50.99
CA SER A 452 -13.24 0.08 52.20
C SER A 452 -13.14 -0.99 53.28
N CYS A 453 -14.20 -1.77 53.47
CA CYS A 453 -14.20 -2.88 54.42
C CYS A 453 -13.18 -3.99 54.04
N LEU A 454 -12.95 -4.20 52.74
CA LEU A 454 -11.87 -5.07 52.24
C LEU A 454 -10.51 -4.37 52.22
N ARG A 455 -10.45 -3.05 51.98
CA ARG A 455 -9.22 -2.26 51.84
C ARG A 455 -8.42 -2.16 53.13
N GLU A 456 -9.09 -2.26 54.27
CA GLU A 456 -8.46 -2.20 55.60
C GLU A 456 -7.85 -3.54 56.02
N THR A 457 -8.28 -4.65 55.41
CA THR A 457 -7.73 -6.00 55.61
C THR A 457 -6.73 -6.44 54.55
N LEU A 458 -6.72 -5.80 53.37
CA LEU A 458 -5.80 -6.12 52.28
C LEU A 458 -4.42 -5.48 52.53
N SER A 459 -3.52 -6.31 53.09
CA SER A 459 -2.15 -5.97 53.50
C SER A 459 -1.32 -5.23 52.43
N HIS A 460 -0.24 -4.58 52.88
CA HIS A 460 0.78 -3.92 52.04
C HIS A 460 1.26 -4.78 50.84
N ARG A 461 1.17 -6.11 50.97
CA ARG A 461 1.48 -7.13 49.97
C ARG A 461 0.55 -7.08 48.75
N GLN A 462 -0.75 -6.81 48.93
CA GLN A 462 -1.70 -6.70 47.81
C GLN A 462 -1.61 -5.39 47.06
N ARG A 463 -1.22 -4.28 47.72
CA ARG A 463 -0.88 -3.03 47.00
C ARG A 463 0.32 -3.24 46.06
N ASN A 464 1.33 -3.97 46.51
CA ASN A 464 2.48 -4.31 45.67
C ASN A 464 2.08 -5.29 44.55
N LEU A 465 1.22 -6.26 44.83
CA LEU A 465 0.72 -7.22 43.84
C LEU A 465 -0.17 -6.56 42.77
N LEU A 466 -1.04 -5.62 43.15
CA LEU A 466 -1.83 -4.80 42.23
C LEU A 466 -0.95 -3.88 41.37
N ARG A 467 0.12 -3.30 41.92
CA ARG A 467 1.10 -2.54 41.11
C ARG A 467 1.84 -3.46 40.14
N ALA A 468 2.31 -4.62 40.59
CA ALA A 468 2.97 -5.60 39.74
C ALA A 468 2.04 -6.08 38.61
N LEU A 469 0.78 -6.38 38.92
CA LEU A 469 -0.24 -6.73 37.93
C LEU A 469 -0.46 -5.62 36.90
N LYS A 470 -0.50 -4.34 37.33
CA LYS A 470 -0.59 -3.19 36.42
C LYS A 470 0.60 -3.13 35.46
N PHE A 471 1.83 -3.34 35.95
CA PHE A 471 3.01 -3.37 35.08
C PHE A 471 2.98 -4.55 34.10
N MET A 472 2.46 -5.71 34.52
CA MET A 472 2.30 -6.88 33.64
C MET A 472 1.23 -6.68 32.55
N ILE A 473 0.24 -5.82 32.79
CA ILE A 473 -0.85 -5.55 31.84
C ILE A 473 -0.45 -4.50 30.79
N ILE A 474 0.54 -3.63 31.06
CA ILE A 474 1.00 -2.61 30.10
C ILE A 474 1.47 -3.23 28.76
N PRO A 475 2.30 -4.29 28.72
CA PRO A 475 2.66 -4.96 27.47
C PRO A 475 1.44 -5.50 26.71
N LEU A 476 0.46 -6.08 27.42
CA LEU A 476 -0.77 -6.56 26.81
C LEU A 476 -1.58 -5.40 26.21
N ALA A 477 -1.72 -4.30 26.95
CA ALA A 477 -2.38 -3.09 26.48
C ALA A 477 -1.70 -2.54 25.23
N PHE A 478 -0.37 -2.48 25.23
CA PHE A 478 0.41 -2.07 24.06
C PHE A 478 0.16 -2.99 22.86
N VAL A 479 0.23 -4.31 23.05
CA VAL A 479 -0.04 -5.29 21.99
C VAL A 479 -1.47 -5.16 21.46
N MET A 480 -2.47 -4.92 22.31
CA MET A 480 -3.85 -4.69 21.85
C MET A 480 -3.99 -3.36 21.10
N CYS A 481 -3.41 -2.27 21.62
CA CYS A 481 -3.49 -0.94 21.01
C CYS A 481 -2.73 -0.84 19.68
N CYS A 482 -1.64 -1.57 19.51
CA CYS A 482 -0.83 -1.59 18.29
C CYS A 482 -1.21 -2.76 17.36
N GLY A 483 -1.80 -3.81 17.90
CA GLY A 483 -1.86 -5.13 17.29
C GLY A 483 -2.57 -5.15 15.94
N GLY A 484 -3.79 -4.65 15.89
CA GLY A 484 -4.61 -4.66 14.67
C GLY A 484 -3.94 -3.95 13.48
N LEU A 485 -3.08 -2.96 13.74
CA LEU A 485 -2.39 -2.19 12.71
C LEU A 485 -1.03 -2.78 12.33
N PHE A 486 -0.22 -3.20 13.32
CA PHE A 486 1.17 -3.63 13.09
C PHE A 486 1.34 -5.14 12.94
N ILE A 487 0.49 -5.97 13.54
CA ILE A 487 0.62 -7.45 13.46
C ILE A 487 0.46 -7.95 12.02
N PRO A 488 -0.54 -7.52 11.22
CA PRO A 488 -0.64 -7.99 9.83
C PRO A 488 0.61 -7.67 9.03
N PHE A 489 1.20 -6.51 9.29
CA PHE A 489 2.41 -6.02 8.64
C PHE A 489 3.66 -6.83 9.01
N ALA A 490 3.80 -7.25 10.27
CA ALA A 490 4.94 -8.05 10.73
C ALA A 490 4.75 -9.56 10.49
N ALA A 491 3.54 -10.08 10.69
CA ALA A 491 3.26 -11.51 10.67
C ALA A 491 3.23 -12.09 9.25
N LEU A 492 2.68 -11.37 8.27
CA LEU A 492 2.62 -11.85 6.89
C LEU A 492 4.01 -12.16 6.29
N PRO A 493 5.02 -11.26 6.31
CA PRO A 493 6.33 -11.55 5.73
C PRO A 493 7.06 -12.67 6.48
N LEU A 494 6.90 -12.78 7.80
CA LEU A 494 7.46 -13.89 8.58
C LEU A 494 6.80 -15.22 8.19
N ALA A 495 5.47 -15.24 8.05
CA ALA A 495 4.73 -16.40 7.61
C ALA A 495 5.11 -16.79 6.18
N GLN A 496 5.24 -15.83 5.26
CA GLN A 496 5.68 -16.08 3.89
C GLN A 496 7.09 -16.65 3.83
N GLN A 497 8.03 -16.12 4.64
CA GLN A 497 9.39 -16.66 4.72
C GLN A 497 9.38 -18.10 5.25
N TYR A 498 8.56 -18.37 6.27
CA TYR A 498 8.40 -19.71 6.84
C TYR A 498 7.75 -20.68 5.83
N GLN A 499 6.73 -20.25 5.09
CA GLN A 499 6.14 -21.07 4.03
C GLN A 499 7.13 -21.27 2.89
N TRP A 500 7.89 -20.26 2.48
CA TRP A 500 8.91 -20.41 1.45
C TRP A 500 9.93 -21.51 1.81
N SER A 501 10.39 -21.57 3.07
CA SER A 501 11.34 -22.62 3.48
C SER A 501 10.68 -23.99 3.60
N ARG A 502 9.48 -24.10 4.21
CA ARG A 502 8.92 -25.39 4.64
C ARG A 502 7.67 -25.89 3.92
N PHE A 503 7.07 -25.11 3.02
CA PHE A 503 5.75 -25.45 2.46
C PHE A 503 5.77 -26.82 1.74
N CYS A 504 6.82 -27.10 0.97
CA CYS A 504 6.98 -28.38 0.28
C CYS A 504 7.47 -29.53 1.18
N GLU A 505 7.75 -29.30 2.47
CA GLU A 505 8.07 -30.37 3.44
C GLU A 505 6.80 -31.08 3.93
N ARG A 506 5.62 -30.47 3.71
CA ARG A 506 4.35 -31.07 4.09
C ARG A 506 4.01 -32.20 3.13
N TYR A 507 3.64 -33.36 3.70
CA TYR A 507 3.09 -34.48 2.95
C TYR A 507 1.88 -34.01 2.11
N PRO A 508 1.78 -34.34 0.80
CA PRO A 508 2.46 -35.41 0.07
C PRO A 508 3.46 -34.92 -1.02
N PHE A 509 4.35 -33.97 -0.72
CA PHE A 509 5.30 -33.47 -1.73
C PHE A 509 6.68 -34.13 -1.63
N GLU A 510 7.19 -34.62 -2.76
CA GLU A 510 8.48 -35.31 -2.88
C GLU A 510 9.57 -34.43 -3.52
N GLY A 511 9.18 -33.38 -4.24
CA GLY A 511 10.10 -32.43 -4.88
C GLY A 511 9.71 -30.96 -4.69
N GLU A 512 10.66 -30.06 -4.94
CA GLU A 512 10.41 -28.63 -5.13
C GLU A 512 11.07 -28.11 -6.39
N VAL A 513 10.40 -27.14 -7.01
CA VAL A 513 10.90 -26.42 -8.18
C VAL A 513 10.88 -24.93 -7.87
N ILE A 514 12.02 -24.27 -8.11
CA ILE A 514 12.12 -22.82 -8.07
C ILE A 514 12.03 -22.31 -9.50
N LEU A 515 10.93 -21.64 -9.81
CA LEU A 515 10.69 -20.96 -11.08
C LEU A 515 11.25 -19.55 -10.98
N THR A 516 12.27 -19.25 -11.77
CA THR A 516 12.91 -17.93 -11.85
C THR A 516 12.57 -17.30 -13.18
N GLY A 517 11.75 -16.25 -13.16
CA GLY A 517 11.46 -15.45 -14.34
C GLY A 517 12.64 -14.56 -14.71
N ALA A 518 12.99 -14.48 -16.00
CA ALA A 518 14.01 -13.57 -16.50
C ALA A 518 13.57 -12.11 -16.32
N THR A 519 14.39 -11.33 -15.61
CA THR A 519 14.16 -9.89 -15.40
C THR A 519 14.87 -9.03 -16.44
N ASN A 520 15.93 -9.56 -17.06
CA ASN A 520 16.73 -8.88 -18.08
C ASN A 520 16.74 -9.72 -19.38
N PRO A 521 16.79 -9.08 -20.56
CA PRO A 521 16.81 -9.78 -21.85
C PRO A 521 18.03 -10.72 -22.04
N GLY A 522 19.11 -10.55 -21.27
CA GLY A 522 20.27 -11.45 -21.27
C GLY A 522 20.18 -12.64 -20.31
N LEU A 523 19.17 -12.68 -19.42
CA LEU A 523 18.94 -13.79 -18.50
C LEU A 523 17.85 -14.71 -19.06
N LYS A 524 18.03 -16.02 -18.92
CA LYS A 524 17.01 -17.00 -19.30
C LYS A 524 16.11 -17.30 -18.10
N SER A 525 14.81 -17.47 -18.35
CA SER A 525 13.89 -17.96 -17.31
C SER A 525 14.22 -19.43 -17.04
N THR A 526 14.34 -19.81 -15.77
CA THR A 526 14.75 -21.16 -15.38
C THR A 526 13.78 -21.81 -14.41
N ALA A 527 13.61 -23.13 -14.54
CA ALA A 527 12.99 -23.99 -13.55
C ALA A 527 14.08 -24.88 -12.94
N THR A 528 14.41 -24.65 -11.66
CA THR A 528 15.44 -25.42 -10.95
C THR A 528 14.79 -26.44 -10.04
N PHE A 529 15.15 -27.70 -10.19
CA PHE A 529 14.57 -28.82 -9.45
C PHE A 529 15.45 -29.20 -8.25
N PHE A 530 14.79 -29.39 -7.11
CA PHE A 530 15.40 -29.91 -5.89
C PHE A 530 14.58 -31.07 -5.35
N TYR A 531 15.26 -32.16 -5.02
CA TYR A 531 14.64 -33.35 -4.42
C TYR A 531 15.31 -33.64 -3.08
N SER A 532 14.57 -34.30 -2.19
CA SER A 532 15.13 -34.78 -0.93
C SER A 532 16.02 -35.98 -1.22
N GLY A 533 17.33 -35.84 -0.98
CA GLY A 533 18.27 -36.96 -1.04
C GLY A 533 18.23 -37.79 0.25
N SER A 534 19.31 -38.53 0.52
CA SER A 534 19.53 -39.22 1.81
C SER A 534 19.85 -38.25 2.97
N SER A 535 20.09 -36.97 2.68
CA SER A 535 20.34 -35.91 3.65
C SER A 535 19.07 -35.11 3.95
N THR A 536 19.05 -34.42 5.08
CA THR A 536 17.95 -33.52 5.48
C THR A 536 17.86 -32.25 4.62
N PHE A 537 18.81 -32.03 3.70
CA PHE A 537 18.87 -30.86 2.83
C PHE A 537 18.51 -31.25 1.40
N ARG A 538 17.63 -30.46 0.76
CA ARG A 538 17.28 -30.66 -0.65
C ARG A 538 18.42 -30.20 -1.53
N GLU A 539 18.92 -31.09 -2.36
CA GLU A 539 20.01 -30.80 -3.28
C GLU A 539 19.45 -30.33 -4.63
N ARG A 540 20.19 -29.47 -5.33
CA ARG A 540 19.84 -29.04 -6.70
C ARG A 540 20.27 -30.11 -7.69
N TYR A 541 19.31 -30.69 -8.41
CA TYR A 541 19.52 -31.80 -9.34
C TYR A 541 19.83 -31.30 -10.76
N PHE A 542 18.86 -30.62 -11.38
CA PHE A 542 18.94 -30.13 -12.76
C PHE A 542 18.10 -28.87 -12.98
N ASP A 543 18.29 -28.24 -14.13
CA ASP A 543 17.52 -27.06 -14.53
C ASP A 543 16.87 -27.27 -15.89
N TYR A 544 15.74 -26.61 -16.09
CA TYR A 544 15.24 -26.29 -17.42
C TYR A 544 15.35 -24.80 -17.66
N SER A 545 15.66 -24.40 -18.89
CA SER A 545 15.63 -22.99 -19.30
C SER A 545 14.72 -22.78 -20.49
N ILE A 546 13.99 -21.67 -20.48
CA ILE A 546 13.23 -21.23 -21.64
C ILE A 546 14.18 -20.55 -22.62
N VAL A 547 14.22 -21.05 -23.84
CA VAL A 547 14.91 -20.45 -24.97
C VAL A 547 13.84 -19.96 -25.95
N PRO A 548 13.73 -18.63 -26.17
CA PRO A 548 12.86 -18.11 -27.21
C PRO A 548 13.41 -18.55 -28.57
N ASN A 549 12.54 -19.04 -29.45
CA ASN A 549 12.91 -19.29 -30.83
C ASN A 549 12.81 -17.99 -31.64
N GLU A 550 13.31 -17.96 -32.88
CA GLU A 550 13.31 -16.77 -33.75
C GLU A 550 11.90 -16.16 -33.97
N THR A 551 10.85 -16.96 -33.74
CA THR A 551 9.46 -16.50 -33.68
C THR A 551 8.99 -16.43 -32.22
N PHE A 552 8.58 -15.23 -31.76
CA PHE A 552 8.09 -15.00 -30.38
C PHE A 552 6.93 -15.92 -29.96
N SER A 553 6.22 -16.54 -30.92
CA SER A 553 5.11 -17.48 -30.68
C SER A 553 5.57 -18.86 -30.22
N LEU A 554 6.80 -19.27 -30.52
CA LEU A 554 7.35 -20.58 -30.20
C LEU A 554 8.42 -20.46 -29.12
N GLN A 555 8.16 -21.06 -27.96
CA GLN A 555 9.09 -21.06 -26.83
C GLN A 555 9.44 -22.49 -26.44
N THR A 556 10.72 -22.78 -26.30
CA THR A 556 11.19 -24.13 -26.01
C THR A 556 11.80 -24.18 -24.61
N LEU A 557 11.27 -25.06 -23.78
CA LEU A 557 11.85 -25.40 -22.48
C LEU A 557 12.87 -26.51 -22.70
N ILE A 558 14.14 -26.23 -22.42
CA ILE A 558 15.27 -27.14 -22.69
C ILE A 558 15.91 -27.59 -21.39
N PHE A 559 16.15 -28.89 -21.26
CA PHE A 559 16.89 -29.50 -20.16
C PHE A 559 18.36 -29.10 -20.19
N ASN A 560 18.87 -28.61 -19.06
CA ASN A 560 20.27 -28.32 -18.84
C ASN A 560 20.84 -29.31 -17.80
N PRO A 561 21.69 -30.26 -18.21
CA PRO A 561 22.31 -31.19 -17.27
C PRO A 561 23.28 -30.46 -16.35
N LYS A 562 23.32 -30.89 -15.08
CA LYS A 562 24.41 -30.55 -14.17
C LYS A 562 25.62 -31.43 -14.48
N THR A 563 26.83 -30.95 -14.18
CA THR A 563 28.11 -31.65 -14.43
C THR A 563 28.30 -32.96 -13.65
N SER A 564 27.41 -33.29 -12.70
CA SER A 564 27.48 -34.52 -11.90
C SER A 564 26.33 -35.47 -12.28
N PRO A 565 26.60 -36.78 -12.52
CA PRO A 565 25.57 -37.73 -12.89
C PRO A 565 24.60 -37.94 -11.73
N SER A 566 23.38 -37.44 -11.91
CA SER A 566 22.26 -37.67 -10.98
C SER A 566 21.57 -39.00 -11.32
N PRO A 567 21.17 -39.81 -10.33
CA PRO A 567 20.38 -41.03 -10.54
C PRO A 567 18.97 -40.73 -11.10
N ASN A 568 18.44 -39.52 -10.89
CA ASN A 568 17.10 -39.12 -11.32
C ASN A 568 17.18 -38.16 -12.51
N ARG A 569 17.69 -38.65 -13.65
CA ARG A 569 17.70 -37.87 -14.89
C ARG A 569 16.28 -37.80 -15.47
N PRO A 570 15.75 -36.62 -15.80
CA PRO A 570 14.40 -36.53 -16.36
C PRO A 570 14.35 -37.18 -17.74
N GLN A 571 13.25 -37.88 -18.02
CA GLN A 571 13.01 -38.49 -19.33
C GLN A 571 12.77 -37.43 -20.41
N VAL A 572 12.18 -36.29 -20.05
CA VAL A 572 11.84 -35.19 -20.95
C VAL A 572 13.06 -34.30 -21.17
N VAL A 573 13.57 -34.23 -22.40
CA VAL A 573 14.73 -33.39 -22.75
C VAL A 573 14.29 -31.98 -23.15
N SER A 574 13.21 -31.87 -23.92
CA SER A 574 12.69 -30.58 -24.33
C SER A 574 11.18 -30.59 -24.51
N VAL A 575 10.56 -29.42 -24.30
CA VAL A 575 9.16 -29.19 -24.60
C VAL A 575 9.05 -27.90 -25.41
N ALA A 576 8.50 -28.00 -26.62
CA ALA A 576 8.17 -26.85 -27.44
C ALA A 576 6.71 -26.42 -27.18
N TYR A 577 6.50 -25.14 -26.90
CA TYR A 577 5.19 -24.54 -26.67
C TYR A 577 4.85 -23.60 -27.83
N ASN A 578 3.74 -23.86 -28.51
CA ASN A 578 3.12 -22.94 -29.46
C ASN A 578 2.05 -22.12 -28.72
N THR A 579 2.39 -20.89 -28.36
CA THR A 579 1.52 -20.01 -27.57
C THR A 579 0.29 -19.53 -28.34
N SER A 580 0.36 -19.49 -29.68
CA SER A 580 -0.75 -19.06 -30.55
C SER A 580 -1.86 -20.11 -30.62
N GLU A 581 -1.47 -21.38 -30.75
CA GLU A 581 -2.41 -22.51 -30.85
C GLU A 581 -2.73 -23.16 -29.50
N GLN A 582 -1.97 -22.80 -28.46
CA GLN A 582 -2.04 -23.43 -27.13
C GLN A 582 -1.76 -24.94 -27.20
N SER A 583 -0.76 -25.33 -27.99
CA SER A 583 -0.33 -26.72 -28.21
C SER A 583 1.14 -26.92 -27.84
N PHE A 584 1.49 -28.12 -27.36
CA PHE A 584 2.86 -28.46 -26.99
C PHE A 584 3.31 -29.80 -27.58
N GLU A 585 4.62 -29.92 -27.77
CA GLU A 585 5.30 -31.15 -28.18
C GLU A 585 6.49 -31.42 -27.25
N ALA A 586 6.52 -32.59 -26.62
CA ALA A 586 7.57 -33.02 -25.71
C ALA A 586 8.45 -34.10 -26.35
N ARG A 587 9.76 -33.94 -26.23
CA ARG A 587 10.76 -34.91 -26.69
C ARG A 587 11.48 -35.55 -25.52
N CYS A 588 11.57 -36.87 -25.54
CA CYS A 588 12.21 -37.65 -24.48
C CYS A 588 13.44 -38.38 -24.99
N THR A 589 14.34 -38.78 -24.08
CA THR A 589 15.48 -39.65 -24.39
C THR A 589 14.99 -41.06 -24.74
N VAL A 590 15.38 -41.59 -25.89
CA VAL A 590 14.96 -42.92 -26.38
C VAL A 590 15.89 -44.04 -25.90
N SER A 591 17.11 -43.72 -25.48
CA SER A 591 18.10 -44.68 -25.01
C SER A 591 18.95 -44.11 -23.87
N GLN A 592 19.60 -44.99 -23.09
CA GLN A 592 20.56 -44.59 -22.04
C GLN A 592 21.73 -43.74 -22.56
N ASN A 593 21.99 -43.75 -23.88
CA ASN A 593 22.86 -42.80 -24.55
C ASN A 593 22.05 -41.54 -24.93
N ALA A 594 22.30 -40.45 -24.19
CA ALA A 594 21.52 -39.21 -24.15
C ALA A 594 21.49 -38.36 -25.43
N SER A 595 21.91 -38.88 -26.58
CA SER A 595 22.00 -38.11 -27.85
C SER A 595 20.77 -38.26 -28.76
N MET A 596 19.97 -39.33 -28.60
CA MET A 596 18.78 -39.55 -29.43
C MET A 596 17.51 -39.14 -28.68
N THR A 597 16.78 -38.16 -29.23
CA THR A 597 15.49 -37.70 -28.73
C THR A 597 14.38 -38.04 -29.71
N ALA A 598 13.24 -38.53 -29.23
CA ALA A 598 12.04 -38.74 -30.04
C ALA A 598 10.83 -38.07 -29.37
N LEU A 599 9.78 -37.86 -30.17
CA LEU A 599 8.50 -37.36 -29.67
C LEU A 599 7.92 -38.40 -28.71
N CYS A 600 7.69 -38.01 -27.46
CA CYS A 600 7.12 -38.88 -26.45
C CYS A 600 5.73 -38.45 -26.00
N ALA A 601 5.40 -37.17 -26.09
CA ALA A 601 4.07 -36.70 -25.81
C ALA A 601 3.75 -35.43 -26.59
N PHE A 602 2.48 -35.21 -26.85
CA PHE A 602 1.97 -34.00 -27.48
C PHE A 602 0.59 -33.69 -26.92
N GLY A 603 0.11 -32.46 -27.10
CA GLY A 603 -1.20 -32.11 -26.59
C GLY A 603 -1.53 -30.63 -26.67
N THR A 604 -2.58 -30.27 -25.94
CA THR A 604 -3.11 -28.90 -25.91
C THR A 604 -3.35 -28.48 -24.46
N TRP A 605 -3.19 -27.19 -24.19
CA TRP A 605 -3.67 -26.58 -22.96
C TRP A 605 -4.74 -25.53 -23.27
N THR A 606 -5.58 -25.22 -22.30
CA THR A 606 -6.55 -24.14 -22.40
C THR A 606 -6.50 -23.29 -21.13
N LYS A 607 -6.61 -21.98 -21.32
CA LYS A 607 -6.69 -20.99 -20.25
C LYS A 607 -8.14 -20.59 -19.90
N LYS A 608 -9.14 -21.20 -20.53
CA LYS A 608 -10.55 -20.79 -20.38
C LYS A 608 -11.10 -21.20 -19.01
N LYS A 609 -11.26 -20.22 -18.12
CA LYS A 609 -11.82 -20.32 -16.75
C LYS A 609 -10.99 -21.18 -15.78
N TYR A 610 -10.39 -22.28 -16.21
CA TYR A 610 -9.41 -23.08 -15.48
C TYR A 610 -8.22 -23.33 -16.40
N LEU A 611 -7.03 -23.53 -15.83
CA LEU A 611 -5.92 -24.08 -16.60
C LEU A 611 -6.14 -25.58 -16.69
N SER A 612 -6.27 -26.09 -17.92
CA SER A 612 -6.33 -27.54 -18.15
C SER A 612 -5.44 -27.97 -19.28
N PHE A 613 -4.95 -29.20 -19.16
CA PHE A 613 -4.06 -29.85 -20.10
C PHE A 613 -4.68 -31.15 -20.57
N ARG A 614 -4.57 -31.41 -21.86
CA ARG A 614 -4.81 -32.71 -22.47
C ARG A 614 -3.49 -33.19 -23.03
N ILE A 615 -2.90 -34.18 -22.37
CA ILE A 615 -1.58 -34.73 -22.70
C ILE A 615 -1.80 -36.11 -23.30
N GLN A 616 -1.34 -36.33 -24.53
CA GLN A 616 -1.37 -37.63 -25.19
C GLN A 616 0.06 -38.18 -25.27
N ASP A 617 0.26 -39.38 -24.75
CA ASP A 617 1.53 -40.11 -24.87
C ASP A 617 1.62 -40.75 -26.26
N ALA A 618 2.73 -40.49 -26.96
CA ALA A 618 2.96 -40.92 -28.33
C ALA A 618 3.19 -42.44 -28.46
N HIS A 619 3.54 -43.14 -27.39
CA HIS A 619 3.86 -44.58 -27.42
C HIS A 619 2.63 -45.46 -27.22
N ASN A 620 1.78 -45.11 -26.25
CA ASN A 620 0.63 -45.92 -25.84
C ASN A 620 -0.73 -45.26 -26.16
N ASN A 621 -0.74 -44.04 -26.71
CA ASN A 621 -1.93 -43.23 -26.96
C ASN A 621 -2.82 -42.98 -25.72
N SER A 622 -2.28 -43.14 -24.51
CA SER A 622 -2.97 -42.79 -23.28
C SER A 622 -3.12 -41.27 -23.18
N ILE A 623 -4.28 -40.84 -22.68
CA ILE A 623 -4.59 -39.42 -22.52
C ILE A 623 -4.68 -39.10 -21.03
N THR A 624 -3.82 -38.20 -20.59
CA THR A 624 -3.84 -37.65 -19.24
C THR A 624 -4.49 -36.27 -19.26
N TYR A 625 -5.55 -36.12 -18.47
CA TYR A 625 -6.22 -34.84 -18.27
C TYR A 625 -5.77 -34.23 -16.95
N LEU A 626 -5.31 -32.98 -16.99
CA LEU A 626 -4.96 -32.19 -15.81
C LEU A 626 -5.79 -30.93 -15.77
N ARG A 627 -6.22 -30.52 -14.58
CA ARG A 627 -7.01 -29.31 -14.40
C ARG A 627 -6.70 -28.64 -13.06
N THR A 628 -6.72 -27.31 -13.05
CA THR A 628 -6.61 -26.55 -11.81
C THR A 628 -7.89 -26.63 -10.99
N VAL A 629 -7.72 -26.66 -9.67
CA VAL A 629 -8.85 -26.63 -8.72
C VAL A 629 -9.60 -25.29 -8.81
N ASP A 630 -8.84 -24.20 -8.91
CA ASP A 630 -9.36 -22.84 -8.87
C ASP A 630 -9.40 -22.20 -10.27
N GLU A 631 -10.34 -21.26 -10.46
CA GLU A 631 -10.57 -20.62 -11.76
C GLU A 631 -9.47 -19.60 -12.14
N GLU A 632 -9.18 -18.67 -11.22
CA GLU A 632 -8.30 -17.52 -11.53
C GLU A 632 -6.82 -17.88 -11.31
N TRP A 633 -6.21 -18.78 -12.06
CA TRP A 633 -4.83 -19.21 -11.80
C TRP A 633 -3.74 -18.23 -12.26
N GLU A 634 -4.03 -17.40 -13.27
CA GLU A 634 -3.13 -16.42 -13.90
C GLU A 634 -3.55 -14.99 -13.55
N PHE A 635 -2.58 -14.16 -13.18
CA PHE A 635 -2.78 -12.75 -12.87
C PHE A 635 -1.76 -11.88 -13.62
N SER A 636 -2.18 -10.69 -14.02
CA SER A 636 -1.26 -9.70 -14.58
C SER A 636 -0.40 -9.07 -13.49
N ASP A 637 -0.87 -9.08 -12.23
CA ASP A 637 -0.25 -8.35 -11.13
C ASP A 637 0.09 -9.15 -9.88
N ASP A 638 -0.04 -10.47 -9.93
CA ASP A 638 0.41 -11.38 -8.88
C ASP A 638 1.06 -12.62 -9.49
N ALA A 639 1.82 -13.37 -8.68
CA ALA A 639 2.41 -14.62 -9.11
C ALA A 639 1.32 -15.66 -9.43
N PRO A 640 1.55 -16.57 -10.40
CA PRO A 640 0.57 -17.60 -10.72
C PRO A 640 0.31 -18.50 -9.50
N SER A 641 -0.97 -18.68 -9.17
CA SER A 641 -1.42 -19.34 -7.95
C SER A 641 -2.41 -20.46 -8.28
N LEU A 642 -1.96 -21.71 -8.20
CA LEU A 642 -2.77 -22.87 -8.57
C LEU A 642 -2.41 -24.16 -7.83
N VAL A 643 -3.41 -25.03 -7.73
CA VAL A 643 -3.28 -26.46 -7.43
C VAL A 643 -3.69 -27.23 -8.69
N LEU A 644 -2.77 -28.02 -9.26
CA LEU A 644 -3.03 -28.83 -10.43
C LEU A 644 -3.32 -30.27 -10.00
N LYS A 645 -4.44 -30.83 -10.46
CA LYS A 645 -4.85 -32.21 -10.16
C LYS A 645 -5.12 -33.00 -11.44
N HIS A 646 -5.05 -34.31 -11.34
CA HIS A 646 -5.59 -35.21 -12.36
C HIS A 646 -7.11 -35.05 -12.44
N GLN A 647 -7.65 -35.04 -13.65
CA GLN A 647 -9.09 -35.05 -13.90
C GLN A 647 -9.52 -36.46 -14.30
N GLY A 648 -10.58 -36.98 -13.68
CA GLY A 648 -11.18 -38.26 -14.07
C GLY A 648 -11.65 -38.26 -15.53
N PHE A 649 -11.70 -39.46 -16.13
CA PHE A 649 -12.07 -39.65 -17.53
C PHE A 649 -13.58 -39.39 -17.77
N ASP A 650 -14.41 -39.69 -16.77
CA ASP A 650 -15.79 -39.22 -16.73
C ASP A 650 -15.78 -37.74 -16.34
N ASN A 651 -16.41 -36.88 -17.13
CA ASN A 651 -16.53 -35.43 -16.91
C ASN A 651 -17.19 -35.01 -15.57
N THR A 652 -17.24 -35.87 -14.56
CA THR A 652 -17.54 -35.50 -13.19
C THR A 652 -16.44 -34.54 -12.70
N ASN A 653 -16.83 -33.56 -11.88
CA ASN A 653 -15.88 -32.60 -11.29
C ASN A 653 -14.97 -33.24 -10.22
N ASP A 654 -14.78 -34.57 -10.26
CA ASP A 654 -13.97 -35.31 -9.31
C ASP A 654 -12.50 -35.18 -9.69
N LEU A 655 -11.81 -34.31 -8.96
CA LEU A 655 -10.38 -34.06 -9.12
C LEU A 655 -9.59 -35.11 -8.32
N GLY A 656 -8.73 -35.86 -8.99
CA GLY A 656 -7.85 -36.89 -8.43
C GLY A 656 -6.65 -36.33 -7.67
N GLY A 657 -5.54 -37.07 -7.69
CA GLY A 657 -4.29 -36.69 -7.00
C GLY A 657 -3.73 -35.34 -7.45
N VAL A 658 -3.04 -34.66 -6.52
CA VAL A 658 -2.31 -33.40 -6.82
C VAL A 658 -1.05 -33.76 -7.60
N VAL A 659 -0.81 -33.09 -8.72
CA VAL A 659 0.43 -33.23 -9.51
C VAL A 659 1.45 -32.21 -9.02
N LEU A 660 1.03 -30.94 -8.96
CA LEU A 660 1.85 -29.85 -8.46
C LEU A 660 0.99 -28.78 -7.80
N GLN A 661 1.62 -28.00 -6.93
CA GLN A 661 1.00 -26.89 -6.24
C GLN A 661 1.98 -25.73 -6.15
N THR A 662 1.57 -24.53 -6.58
CA THR A 662 2.37 -23.34 -6.35
C THR A 662 2.22 -22.87 -4.90
N ALA A 663 3.34 -22.52 -4.30
CA ALA A 663 3.45 -22.08 -2.91
C ALA A 663 3.39 -20.55 -2.86
N VAL A 664 4.51 -19.90 -2.56
CA VAL A 664 4.66 -18.43 -2.50
C VAL A 664 5.92 -18.00 -3.25
N THR A 665 6.03 -16.71 -3.55
CA THR A 665 7.27 -16.11 -4.04
C THR A 665 8.28 -15.91 -2.92
N GLN A 666 9.57 -15.90 -3.26
CA GLN A 666 10.63 -15.66 -2.28
C GLN A 666 10.55 -14.23 -1.77
N ARG A 667 10.74 -14.03 -0.46
CA ARG A 667 10.83 -12.69 0.14
C ARG A 667 11.90 -11.87 -0.58
N ASN A 668 11.54 -10.64 -0.96
CA ASN A 668 12.37 -9.68 -1.70
C ASN A 668 12.75 -10.10 -3.14
N TYR A 669 12.31 -11.26 -3.61
CA TYR A 669 12.59 -11.76 -4.95
C TYR A 669 11.29 -12.25 -5.60
N CYS A 670 10.44 -11.30 -6.00
CA CYS A 670 9.14 -11.56 -6.62
C CYS A 670 9.23 -12.38 -7.92
N TYR A 671 10.38 -12.35 -8.59
CA TYR A 671 10.65 -13.13 -9.79
C TYR A 671 10.92 -14.62 -9.52
N ARG A 672 11.05 -15.05 -8.26
CA ARG A 672 11.23 -16.45 -7.85
C ARG A 672 9.96 -17.00 -7.21
N LEU A 673 9.36 -18.01 -7.83
CA LEU A 673 8.19 -18.72 -7.34
C LEU A 673 8.54 -20.16 -6.97
N LYS A 674 8.13 -20.61 -5.78
CA LYS A 674 8.31 -21.99 -5.33
C LYS A 674 7.09 -22.81 -5.70
N THR A 675 7.32 -23.98 -6.29
CA THR A 675 6.30 -24.96 -6.66
C THR A 675 6.67 -26.29 -6.03
N CYS A 676 5.71 -27.00 -5.47
CA CYS A 676 5.91 -28.33 -4.91
C CYS A 676 5.38 -29.39 -5.86
N LEU A 677 6.11 -30.50 -5.96
CA LEU A 677 5.79 -31.64 -6.82
C LEU A 677 5.37 -32.82 -5.97
N ALA A 678 4.31 -33.52 -6.37
CA ALA A 678 3.87 -34.73 -5.71
C ALA A 678 4.71 -35.95 -6.09
N SER A 679 5.26 -35.97 -7.31
CA SER A 679 6.11 -37.05 -7.83
C SER A 679 7.60 -36.76 -7.61
N PRO A 680 8.43 -37.78 -7.33
CA PRO A 680 9.89 -37.65 -7.31
C PRO A 680 10.48 -37.63 -8.73
N GLU A 681 9.68 -38.01 -9.73
CA GLU A 681 10.07 -38.05 -11.13
C GLU A 681 9.48 -36.85 -11.89
N ALA A 682 10.35 -36.16 -12.65
CA ALA A 682 9.93 -35.09 -13.56
C ALA A 682 9.39 -35.70 -14.86
N ASP A 683 8.17 -36.24 -14.77
CA ASP A 683 7.43 -36.81 -15.88
C ASP A 683 6.85 -35.73 -16.81
N VAL A 684 6.28 -36.16 -17.95
CA VAL A 684 5.62 -35.26 -18.90
C VAL A 684 4.49 -34.48 -18.23
N ALA A 685 3.71 -35.12 -17.36
CA ALA A 685 2.58 -34.49 -16.68
C ALA A 685 3.01 -33.38 -15.70
N THR A 686 4.26 -33.39 -15.24
CA THR A 686 4.84 -32.35 -14.40
C THR A 686 5.57 -31.28 -15.21
N VAL A 687 6.44 -31.67 -16.15
CA VAL A 687 7.31 -30.74 -16.89
C VAL A 687 6.52 -29.84 -17.84
N VAL A 688 5.47 -30.37 -18.49
CA VAL A 688 4.65 -29.60 -19.43
C VAL A 688 3.89 -28.45 -18.74
N PRO A 689 3.14 -28.70 -17.64
CA PRO A 689 2.51 -27.60 -16.92
C PRO A 689 3.50 -26.60 -16.32
N LEU A 690 4.65 -27.06 -15.82
CA LEU A 690 5.68 -26.17 -15.26
C LEU A 690 6.19 -25.16 -16.30
N GLY A 691 6.30 -25.53 -17.58
CA GLY A 691 6.68 -24.59 -18.63
C GLY A 691 5.67 -23.46 -18.79
N VAL A 692 4.36 -23.77 -18.84
CA VAL A 692 3.30 -22.76 -18.92
C VAL A 692 3.26 -21.85 -17.68
N ILE A 693 3.50 -22.42 -16.50
CA ILE A 693 3.60 -21.64 -15.25
C ILE A 693 4.83 -20.74 -15.28
N LEU A 694 5.98 -21.22 -15.76
CA LEU A 694 7.22 -20.43 -15.88
C LEU A 694 7.05 -19.27 -16.87
N LEU A 695 6.33 -19.45 -17.97
CA LEU A 695 5.99 -18.37 -18.91
C LEU A 695 5.13 -17.29 -18.26
N THR A 696 4.17 -17.71 -17.44
CA THR A 696 3.32 -16.79 -16.67
C THR A 696 4.13 -16.07 -15.59
N GLN A 697 4.99 -16.80 -14.87
CA GLN A 697 5.91 -16.25 -13.87
C GLN A 697 6.94 -15.30 -14.49
N GLN A 698 7.38 -15.52 -15.73
CA GLN A 698 8.24 -14.58 -16.46
C GLN A 698 7.50 -13.27 -16.72
N THR A 699 6.22 -13.34 -17.09
CA THR A 699 5.39 -12.15 -17.28
C THR A 699 5.22 -11.39 -15.96
N PHE A 700 4.92 -12.10 -14.87
CA PHE A 700 4.82 -11.51 -13.54
C PHE A 700 6.17 -10.97 -13.02
N ALA A 701 7.27 -11.68 -13.24
CA ALA A 701 8.62 -11.22 -12.91
C ALA A 701 8.91 -9.88 -13.59
N GLY A 702 8.62 -9.80 -14.90
CA GLY A 702 8.69 -8.57 -15.66
C GLY A 702 7.81 -7.48 -15.07
N TYR A 703 6.58 -7.78 -14.63
CA TYR A 703 5.69 -6.82 -13.96
C TYR A 703 6.24 -6.34 -12.61
N CYS A 704 6.74 -7.25 -11.78
CA CYS A 704 7.09 -7.01 -10.38
C CYS A 704 8.45 -6.30 -10.20
N THR A 705 9.38 -6.46 -11.14
CA THR A 705 10.67 -5.76 -11.10
C THR A 705 10.63 -4.38 -11.76
N ARG A 706 9.46 -3.94 -12.25
CA ARG A 706 9.30 -2.61 -12.88
C ARG A 706 9.24 -1.50 -11.82
N PRO A 707 9.96 -0.38 -12.01
CA PRO A 707 9.76 0.81 -11.20
C PRO A 707 8.35 1.40 -11.45
N ARG A 708 7.63 1.77 -10.39
CA ARG A 708 6.32 2.46 -10.47
C ARG A 708 6.27 3.68 -9.57
N ILE A 709 5.48 4.67 -9.96
CA ILE A 709 5.27 5.89 -9.16
C ILE A 709 4.67 5.55 -7.78
N TYR A 710 3.76 4.56 -7.70
CA TYR A 710 3.01 4.23 -6.47
C TYR A 710 3.13 2.78 -5.98
N ALA A 711 4.06 1.99 -6.52
CA ALA A 711 4.27 0.61 -6.05
C ALA A 711 5.75 0.22 -6.10
N LEU A 712 6.18 -0.53 -5.07
CA LEU A 712 7.35 -1.40 -5.10
C LEU A 712 6.81 -2.80 -5.01
#